data_AF-A0A9E3UV88-F1
#
_entry.id   AF-A0A9E3UV88-F1
#
_cell.length_a   1.000
_cell.length_b   1.000
_cell.length_c   1.000
_cell.angle_alpha   90.00
_cell.angle_beta   90.00
_cell.angle_gamma   90.00
#
_symmetry.space_group_name_H-M   'P 1'
#
loop_
_entity.id
_entity.type
_entity.pdbx_description
1 polymer ?
#
loop_
_entity_poly.entity_id
_entity_poly.type
_entity_poly.pdbx_seq_one_letter_code
_entity_poly.pdbx_strand_id
1 'polypeptide(L)'
;MNSCRSTPNPAFTTLAATVAVLLLMVPAPSANAQAIPPERPRARPPSELTGWADWERAAEIFSRIEVPPAPPLSPEDAFATFRVEPGFRLELVAAEPLVIHPIFFEFDPDGRIWVVEYQGYMRDLEGRGEADPLCRIVVLEDTTGDGRADRSTVFLEGLVMPRTLAFVDGGVLVSEPPHLWYCRDTDGDLRADTKVQVGTYGRAGNPQHTANGLAYGLDNWLHSANWDRRHRFKDGQLIEEPVLQRGQFGVSFDALGRFVTCRESSPAEMDLIPEEYLRQNPSLVRSFQRARQPSRFGIAVPIGRHANECFPIRPTPGITLGALELRDDGTLRTYTIVAGTGVYLGHQFPPDAYGNLFVPEAGGHLLGRLRLSDGIAPRAERHYPAGREILASTDERFRPMSVRTGPDGALYFADMYKGIIEHVIFMAPYIADQMKQRGLTLGNDMGRIYRLVATDRPIDRTPPRLSQATDESLARHLAHPNGWWRLTAQRLLVERRNPAVAPLLRRLARPDTSLDPQARPESRSHALWTLDGIGHLDWPTLLDAADDPHESVRAAALRLGGRLLARLPNPTPDPAADPGAARFLERLRRAPDDPAEPVRLQAALSLAPRTEPGTDTLLARLLDRHDSPLFRTAVLSGIHQREIAFLHHLLTGEPSWHNPSERRQRFLHELAELALDSRAPALLEPLLETAAHQTGALAWHARALIDGLLAAAPADLAAARPIPLTREPRVLLALLSSGDRTERDRGWRLSELFAWPGHDAVRLARRPVEPLGPEHETLFREGQEAFAQLCAPCHQPHGAGLANVAPPLNQTEWVAGPPERLVRIVLHGLYGPLEVAGTHWNHHMPGFGEAGLSDRTIAALLTYVRRAWDNTADPVEPDLVATVRADTADRHLPWTAAELLDLPSDIAPAFEAGIIHPHADGTLHLPARLAACFGERLAYRPALDILAPWRREHDIATWRVHVPEAADYTVFITLAADDASTGDHFLVESDAGRVRGTVQSTGGYDRFREFPVGTLPLRAGLNRILVRPDGPLRAELADVRSLRLSP
;
A
#
# COMPACT_ATOMS: atom_id res chain seq x y z
N MET A 1 31.16 -45.35 48.08
CA MET A 1 31.33 -45.45 49.54
C MET A 1 31.07 -44.07 50.14
N ASN A 2 30.12 -44.02 51.09
CA ASN A 2 29.86 -43.04 52.18
C ASN A 2 29.76 -41.54 51.81
N SER A 3 28.57 -40.90 51.77
CA SER A 3 27.75 -40.33 52.88
C SER A 3 28.52 -39.30 53.74
N CYS A 4 28.08 -38.06 54.01
CA CYS A 4 26.79 -37.56 54.48
C CYS A 4 26.78 -36.01 54.36
N ARG A 5 25.71 -35.38 53.83
CA ARG A 5 24.57 -34.72 54.54
C ARG A 5 24.88 -33.43 55.32
N SER A 6 24.24 -32.34 54.88
CA SER A 6 23.61 -31.34 55.76
C SER A 6 22.26 -30.92 55.15
N THR A 7 21.21 -30.99 55.97
CA THR A 7 19.78 -30.79 55.66
C THR A 7 19.36 -29.31 55.49
N PRO A 8 18.18 -29.04 54.89
CA PRO A 8 17.70 -27.71 54.51
C PRO A 8 16.78 -27.05 55.56
N ASN A 9 16.58 -25.73 55.46
CA ASN A 9 15.58 -24.97 56.23
C ASN A 9 14.42 -24.53 55.28
N PRO A 10 13.14 -24.62 55.69
CA PRO A 10 11.99 -24.68 54.80
C PRO A 10 11.25 -23.33 54.71
N ALA A 11 11.08 -22.82 53.48
CA ALA A 11 10.12 -21.76 53.18
C ALA A 11 9.78 -21.73 51.69
N PHE A 12 9.54 -22.88 51.06
CA PHE A 12 8.97 -22.98 49.69
C PHE A 12 8.27 -24.33 49.54
N THR A 13 7.09 -24.46 50.15
CA THR A 13 6.26 -25.67 49.96
C THR A 13 4.78 -25.36 50.11
N THR A 14 4.30 -24.34 49.38
CA THR A 14 2.85 -24.13 49.14
C THR A 14 2.64 -23.24 47.91
N LEU A 15 3.06 -23.70 46.73
CA LEU A 15 2.51 -23.19 45.45
C LEU A 15 2.79 -24.13 44.25
N ALA A 16 2.75 -25.45 44.46
CA ALA A 16 2.99 -26.43 43.38
C ALA A 16 1.82 -27.41 43.15
N ALA A 17 0.66 -27.18 43.78
CA ALA A 17 -0.49 -28.11 43.70
C ALA A 17 -1.81 -27.47 43.19
N THR A 18 -1.79 -26.23 42.69
CA THR A 18 -2.99 -25.55 42.15
C THR A 18 -2.84 -25.10 40.69
N VAL A 19 -1.85 -25.63 39.96
CA VAL A 19 -1.68 -25.39 38.52
C VAL A 19 -1.99 -26.64 37.67
N ALA A 20 -2.19 -27.80 38.30
CA ALA A 20 -2.42 -29.07 37.60
C ALA A 20 -3.91 -29.45 37.38
N VAL A 21 -4.87 -28.59 37.72
CA VAL A 21 -6.31 -28.89 37.53
C VAL A 21 -7.07 -27.77 36.78
N LEU A 22 -6.39 -26.67 36.39
CA LEU A 22 -6.95 -25.62 35.51
C LEU A 22 -6.36 -25.64 34.08
N LEU A 23 -5.80 -26.78 33.67
CA LEU A 23 -5.23 -27.03 32.34
C LEU A 23 -5.99 -28.12 31.54
N LEU A 24 -7.20 -28.49 31.99
CA LEU A 24 -8.01 -29.56 31.38
C LEU A 24 -9.41 -29.13 30.90
N MET A 25 -9.71 -27.84 30.79
CA MET A 25 -10.96 -27.35 30.17
C MET A 25 -10.75 -26.11 29.27
N VAL A 26 -9.71 -26.13 28.45
CA VAL A 26 -9.72 -25.39 27.18
C VAL A 26 -10.18 -26.41 26.14
N PRO A 27 -11.24 -26.16 25.35
CA PRO A 27 -11.55 -27.06 24.26
C PRO A 27 -10.32 -27.09 23.36
N ALA A 28 -9.75 -28.27 23.13
CA ALA A 28 -8.79 -28.47 22.07
C ALA A 28 -9.34 -27.73 20.82
N PRO A 29 -8.56 -26.88 20.14
CA PRO A 29 -9.01 -26.36 18.86
C PRO A 29 -9.29 -27.59 18.02
N SER A 30 -10.57 -27.82 17.73
CA SER A 30 -11.00 -28.92 16.90
C SER A 30 -10.15 -28.88 15.65
N ALA A 31 -9.43 -29.97 15.39
CA ALA A 31 -8.81 -30.26 14.12
C ALA A 31 -9.91 -30.40 13.06
N ASN A 32 -10.58 -29.29 12.75
CA ASN A 32 -11.28 -29.14 11.49
C ASN A 32 -10.18 -28.78 10.49
N ALA A 33 -9.46 -29.81 10.05
CA ALA A 33 -8.97 -29.83 8.68
C ALA A 33 -10.20 -29.57 7.81
N GLN A 34 -10.42 -28.32 7.42
CA GLN A 34 -11.31 -28.04 6.32
C GLN A 34 -10.63 -28.63 5.10
N ALA A 35 -10.96 -29.90 4.82
CA ALA A 35 -10.86 -30.42 3.48
C ALA A 35 -11.48 -29.38 2.55
N ILE A 36 -10.81 -29.12 1.42
CA ILE A 36 -11.37 -28.31 0.34
C ILE A 36 -12.82 -28.80 0.13
N PRO A 37 -13.84 -27.94 0.28
CA PRO A 37 -15.21 -28.36 0.06
C PRO A 37 -15.30 -29.03 -1.32
N PRO A 38 -15.86 -30.24 -1.44
CA PRO A 38 -16.01 -30.90 -2.74
C PRO A 38 -16.88 -30.06 -3.69
N GLU A 39 -17.76 -29.22 -3.12
CA GLU A 39 -18.49 -28.18 -3.83
C GLU A 39 -17.72 -26.86 -3.78
N ARG A 40 -16.85 -26.67 -4.76
CA ARG A 40 -16.22 -25.36 -5.02
C ARG A 40 -17.31 -24.36 -5.43
N PRO A 41 -17.19 -23.06 -5.08
CA PRO A 41 -18.02 -22.03 -5.68
C PRO A 41 -17.88 -22.14 -7.20
N ARG A 42 -19.00 -22.32 -7.91
CA ARG A 42 -19.02 -22.20 -9.37
C ARG A 42 -18.40 -20.84 -9.73
N ALA A 43 -17.70 -20.77 -10.86
CA ALA A 43 -17.21 -19.50 -11.42
C ALA A 43 -18.26 -18.41 -11.20
N ARG A 44 -17.87 -17.25 -10.66
CA ARG A 44 -18.82 -16.16 -10.43
C ARG A 44 -19.61 -15.93 -11.72
N PRO A 45 -20.95 -15.90 -11.67
CA PRO A 45 -21.72 -15.65 -12.86
C PRO A 45 -21.25 -14.33 -13.48
N PRO A 46 -21.14 -14.20 -14.81
CA PRO A 46 -20.62 -12.99 -15.46
C PRO A 46 -21.28 -11.69 -14.97
N SER A 47 -22.55 -11.78 -14.56
CA SER A 47 -23.34 -10.70 -13.96
C SER A 47 -22.84 -10.18 -12.60
N GLU A 48 -21.93 -10.87 -11.93
CA GLU A 48 -21.24 -10.38 -10.72
C GLU A 48 -19.87 -9.74 -11.03
N LEU A 49 -19.35 -9.95 -12.24
CA LEU A 49 -18.13 -9.31 -12.77
C LEU A 49 -18.46 -8.11 -13.68
N THR A 50 -19.72 -7.94 -14.09
CA THR A 50 -20.20 -6.79 -14.85
C THR A 50 -19.97 -5.51 -14.03
N GLY A 51 -19.03 -4.68 -14.49
CA GLY A 51 -18.66 -3.40 -13.87
C GLY A 51 -17.20 -3.30 -13.41
N TRP A 52 -16.48 -4.43 -13.26
CA TRP A 52 -15.08 -4.44 -12.80
C TRP A 52 -14.06 -4.67 -13.93
N ALA A 53 -14.46 -5.35 -15.01
CA ALA A 53 -13.63 -5.64 -16.17
C ALA A 53 -14.32 -5.15 -17.45
N ASP A 54 -13.55 -4.66 -18.42
CA ASP A 54 -14.05 -4.14 -19.70
C ASP A 54 -13.81 -5.18 -20.82
N TRP A 55 -14.57 -6.28 -20.75
CA TRP A 55 -14.42 -7.44 -21.64
C TRP A 55 -15.02 -7.21 -23.03
N GLU A 56 -16.07 -6.39 -23.16
CA GLU A 56 -16.66 -6.03 -24.46
C GLU A 56 -15.66 -5.26 -25.30
N ARG A 57 -15.01 -4.25 -24.69
CA ARG A 57 -13.94 -3.51 -25.35
C ARG A 57 -12.71 -4.37 -25.59
N ALA A 58 -12.37 -5.30 -24.70
CA ALA A 58 -11.28 -6.23 -24.97
C ALA A 58 -11.58 -7.10 -26.19
N ALA A 59 -12.80 -7.64 -26.28
CA ALA A 59 -13.25 -8.40 -27.45
C ALA A 59 -13.22 -7.54 -28.73
N GLU A 60 -13.60 -6.26 -28.64
CA GLU A 60 -13.49 -5.31 -29.74
C GLU A 60 -12.03 -5.08 -30.17
N ILE A 61 -11.11 -4.84 -29.22
CA ILE A 61 -9.67 -4.71 -29.48
C ILE A 61 -9.16 -5.95 -30.24
N PHE A 62 -9.44 -7.15 -29.72
CA PHE A 62 -8.99 -8.40 -30.34
C PHE A 62 -9.75 -8.78 -31.61
N SER A 63 -10.92 -8.19 -31.90
CA SER A 63 -11.58 -8.36 -33.20
C SER A 63 -10.85 -7.64 -34.34
N ARG A 64 -9.99 -6.66 -34.01
CA ARG A 64 -9.23 -5.83 -34.94
C ARG A 64 -7.76 -6.24 -35.06
N ILE A 65 -7.31 -7.18 -34.23
CA ILE A 65 -5.91 -7.61 -34.14
C ILE A 65 -5.83 -9.11 -34.41
N GLU A 66 -4.94 -9.51 -35.30
CA GLU A 66 -4.61 -10.92 -35.46
C GLU A 66 -3.78 -11.39 -34.26
N VAL A 67 -4.40 -12.17 -33.38
CA VAL A 67 -3.71 -12.78 -32.23
C VAL A 67 -2.94 -14.01 -32.71
N PRO A 68 -1.59 -14.04 -32.59
CA PRO A 68 -0.80 -15.17 -33.06
C PRO A 68 -1.19 -16.49 -32.37
N PRO A 69 -1.01 -17.64 -33.05
CA PRO A 69 -1.13 -18.94 -32.41
C PRO A 69 -0.07 -19.10 -31.31
N ALA A 70 -0.39 -19.88 -30.28
CA ALA A 70 0.51 -20.16 -29.16
C ALA A 70 0.69 -21.68 -28.97
N PRO A 71 1.30 -22.39 -29.95
CA PRO A 71 1.61 -23.80 -29.80
C PRO A 71 2.63 -24.00 -28.67
N PRO A 72 2.65 -25.16 -27.99
CA PRO A 72 3.79 -25.54 -27.18
C PRO A 72 5.05 -25.60 -28.06
N LEU A 73 6.13 -24.96 -27.62
CA LEU A 73 7.41 -24.89 -28.32
C LEU A 73 8.45 -25.75 -27.60
N SER A 74 9.35 -26.37 -28.37
CA SER A 74 10.58 -26.93 -27.81
C SER A 74 11.43 -25.83 -27.17
N PRO A 75 12.34 -26.15 -26.24
CA PRO A 75 13.26 -25.16 -25.70
C PRO A 75 14.08 -24.46 -26.78
N GLU A 76 14.50 -25.17 -27.84
CA GLU A 76 15.22 -24.64 -28.99
C GLU A 76 14.38 -23.63 -29.78
N ASP A 77 13.12 -23.96 -30.09
CA ASP A 77 12.22 -23.07 -30.84
C ASP A 77 11.84 -21.84 -30.01
N ALA A 78 11.69 -22.00 -28.69
CA ALA A 78 11.39 -20.89 -27.78
C ALA A 78 12.46 -19.79 -27.83
N PHE A 79 13.74 -20.11 -28.09
CA PHE A 79 14.79 -19.10 -28.22
C PHE A 79 14.53 -18.06 -29.31
N ALA A 80 13.86 -18.46 -30.41
CA ALA A 80 13.53 -17.54 -31.49
C ALA A 80 12.43 -16.53 -31.11
N THR A 81 11.72 -16.76 -30.01
CA THR A 81 10.63 -15.89 -29.55
C THR A 81 11.09 -14.78 -28.62
N PHE A 82 12.29 -14.89 -28.04
CA PHE A 82 12.81 -13.94 -27.07
C PHE A 82 13.46 -12.72 -27.72
N ARG A 83 13.10 -11.55 -27.22
CA ARG A 83 13.88 -10.32 -27.37
C ARG A 83 14.65 -10.07 -26.08
N VAL A 84 15.97 -10.26 -26.14
CA VAL A 84 16.90 -9.99 -25.04
C VAL A 84 17.55 -8.62 -25.25
N GLU A 85 17.71 -7.86 -24.18
CA GLU A 85 18.42 -6.58 -24.22
C GLU A 85 19.88 -6.74 -24.70
N PRO A 86 20.39 -5.86 -25.58
CA PRO A 86 21.80 -5.84 -25.97
C PRO A 86 22.77 -5.82 -24.78
N GLY A 87 23.85 -6.58 -24.88
CA GLY A 87 24.80 -6.77 -23.77
C GLY A 87 24.45 -7.92 -22.84
N PHE A 88 23.28 -8.54 -23.02
CA PHE A 88 22.87 -9.75 -22.33
C PHE A 88 22.56 -10.86 -23.33
N ARG A 89 22.67 -12.11 -22.87
CA ARG A 89 22.20 -13.29 -23.59
C ARG A 89 21.50 -14.24 -22.62
N LEU A 90 20.47 -14.89 -23.12
CA LEU A 90 19.71 -15.90 -22.39
C LEU A 90 20.37 -17.26 -22.58
N GLU A 91 20.45 -18.07 -21.52
CA GLU A 91 20.88 -19.46 -21.58
C GLU A 91 19.86 -20.38 -20.92
N LEU A 92 19.66 -21.57 -21.49
CA LEU A 92 18.82 -22.61 -20.92
C LEU A 92 19.64 -23.43 -19.93
N VAL A 93 19.15 -23.51 -18.69
CA VAL A 93 19.78 -24.26 -17.60
C VAL A 93 19.16 -25.64 -17.48
N ALA A 94 17.83 -25.72 -17.50
CA ALA A 94 17.08 -26.97 -17.47
C ALA A 94 15.76 -26.79 -18.22
N ALA A 95 15.26 -27.87 -18.81
CA ALA A 95 13.93 -27.96 -19.41
C ALA A 95 13.32 -29.32 -19.14
N GLU A 96 12.05 -29.50 -19.52
CA GLU A 96 11.42 -30.82 -19.57
C GLU A 96 12.29 -31.85 -20.31
N PRO A 97 12.35 -33.13 -19.86
CA PRO A 97 11.63 -33.70 -18.71
C PRO A 97 12.34 -33.52 -17.35
N LEU A 98 13.47 -32.80 -17.28
CA LEU A 98 14.22 -32.63 -16.02
C LEU A 98 13.46 -31.78 -15.01
N VAL A 99 12.67 -30.81 -15.49
CA VAL A 99 11.85 -29.91 -14.69
C VAL A 99 10.50 -29.64 -15.37
N ILE A 100 9.41 -29.58 -14.59
CA ILE A 100 8.04 -29.34 -15.08
C ILE A 100 7.32 -28.30 -14.20
N HIS A 101 6.66 -27.32 -14.81
CA HIS A 101 5.93 -26.24 -14.13
C HIS A 101 6.66 -25.63 -12.91
N PRO A 102 7.92 -25.19 -13.04
CA PRO A 102 8.64 -24.58 -11.93
C PRO A 102 8.03 -23.24 -11.56
N ILE A 103 7.69 -23.05 -10.28
CA ILE A 103 7.19 -21.75 -9.77
C ILE A 103 8.17 -21.07 -8.82
N PHE A 104 9.08 -21.85 -8.24
CA PHE A 104 10.07 -21.41 -7.27
C PHE A 104 11.28 -22.33 -7.35
N PHE A 105 12.46 -21.78 -7.11
CA PHE A 105 13.68 -22.55 -6.93
C PHE A 105 14.63 -21.83 -5.97
N GLU A 106 15.56 -22.58 -5.40
CA GLU A 106 16.66 -22.06 -4.58
C GLU A 106 17.93 -22.88 -4.79
N PHE A 107 19.09 -22.25 -4.61
CA PHE A 107 20.38 -22.92 -4.70
C PHE A 107 20.81 -23.45 -3.33
N ASP A 108 21.20 -24.72 -3.27
CA ASP A 108 21.81 -25.28 -2.08
C ASP A 108 23.29 -24.88 -1.96
N PRO A 109 23.95 -25.10 -0.80
CA PRO A 109 25.35 -24.74 -0.60
C PRO A 109 26.34 -25.28 -1.63
N ASP A 110 26.00 -26.33 -2.36
CA ASP A 110 26.86 -26.98 -3.33
C ASP A 110 26.56 -26.56 -4.77
N GLY A 111 25.58 -25.66 -4.96
CA GLY A 111 25.22 -25.06 -6.24
C GLY A 111 24.16 -25.83 -7.02
N ARG A 112 23.53 -26.85 -6.43
CA ARG A 112 22.42 -27.58 -7.05
C ARG A 112 21.15 -26.74 -6.97
N ILE A 113 20.28 -26.88 -7.96
CA ILE A 113 19.02 -26.12 -8.04
C ILE A 113 17.89 -26.99 -7.50
N TRP A 114 17.28 -26.56 -6.40
CA TRP A 114 16.11 -27.21 -5.81
C TRP A 114 14.84 -26.51 -6.29
N VAL A 115 13.95 -27.23 -6.95
CA VAL A 115 12.80 -26.66 -7.66
C VAL A 115 11.49 -27.17 -7.09
N VAL A 116 10.54 -26.26 -6.89
CA VAL A 116 9.15 -26.58 -6.57
C VAL A 116 8.38 -26.71 -7.89
N GLU A 117 7.99 -27.94 -8.22
CA GLU A 117 7.17 -28.25 -9.40
C GLU A 117 5.68 -28.20 -9.05
N TYR A 118 4.93 -27.38 -9.79
CA TYR A 118 3.56 -27.01 -9.46
C TYR A 118 2.53 -27.66 -10.41
N GLN A 119 2.69 -28.96 -10.63
CA GLN A 119 1.97 -29.74 -11.64
C GLN A 119 0.44 -29.77 -11.46
N GLY A 120 -0.05 -29.62 -10.23
CA GLY A 120 -1.47 -29.64 -9.91
C GLY A 120 -2.26 -28.42 -10.43
N TYR A 121 -1.61 -27.27 -10.65
CA TYR A 121 -2.29 -26.00 -10.96
C TYR A 121 -2.95 -26.00 -12.33
N MET A 122 -4.23 -25.61 -12.39
CA MET A 122 -4.99 -25.35 -13.62
C MET A 122 -4.65 -26.30 -14.78
N ARG A 123 -4.81 -27.62 -14.54
CA ARG A 123 -4.59 -28.66 -15.57
C ARG A 123 -5.65 -28.60 -16.68
N ASP A 124 -6.84 -28.13 -16.32
CA ASP A 124 -7.90 -27.76 -17.24
C ASP A 124 -8.54 -26.43 -16.82
N LEU A 125 -9.46 -25.94 -17.65
CA LEU A 125 -10.13 -24.65 -17.43
C LEU A 125 -11.08 -24.66 -16.25
N GLU A 126 -11.43 -25.84 -15.74
CA GLU A 126 -12.29 -26.02 -14.58
C GLU A 126 -11.51 -26.19 -13.27
N GLY A 127 -10.16 -26.18 -13.33
CA GLY A 127 -9.29 -26.37 -12.16
C GLY A 127 -9.41 -27.75 -11.52
N ARG A 128 -9.86 -28.78 -12.27
CA ARG A 128 -10.04 -30.12 -11.71
C ARG A 128 -8.70 -30.76 -11.37
N GLY A 129 -8.66 -31.46 -10.23
CA GLY A 129 -7.47 -32.19 -9.78
C GLY A 129 -6.41 -31.34 -9.07
N GLU A 130 -6.66 -30.06 -8.75
CA GLU A 130 -5.70 -29.24 -7.98
C GLU A 130 -5.47 -29.72 -6.54
N ALA A 131 -6.38 -30.56 -6.02
CA ALA A 131 -6.23 -31.22 -4.73
C ALA A 131 -5.47 -32.56 -4.83
N ASP A 132 -5.14 -33.00 -6.05
CA ASP A 132 -4.41 -34.24 -6.26
C ASP A 132 -2.94 -34.04 -5.83
N PRO A 133 -2.32 -35.01 -5.14
CA PRO A 133 -0.95 -34.91 -4.64
C PRO A 133 0.08 -35.15 -5.76
N LEU A 134 0.08 -34.27 -6.76
CA LEU A 134 0.89 -34.41 -7.98
C LEU A 134 2.16 -33.57 -7.97
N CYS A 135 2.24 -32.56 -7.11
CA CYS A 135 3.39 -31.67 -7.06
C CYS A 135 4.58 -32.35 -6.35
N ARG A 136 5.78 -31.87 -6.66
CA ARG A 136 7.02 -32.44 -6.13
C ARG A 136 8.11 -31.38 -5.97
N ILE A 137 9.17 -31.75 -5.27
CA ILE A 137 10.43 -31.03 -5.20
C ILE A 137 11.48 -31.88 -5.91
N VAL A 138 12.17 -31.28 -6.87
CA VAL A 138 13.27 -31.91 -7.61
C VAL A 138 14.58 -31.18 -7.38
N VAL A 139 15.69 -31.92 -7.42
CA VAL A 139 17.05 -31.39 -7.34
C VAL A 139 17.70 -31.59 -8.69
N LEU A 140 18.12 -30.48 -9.30
CA LEU A 140 18.78 -30.45 -10.60
C LEU A 140 20.29 -30.34 -10.40
N GLU A 141 21.02 -31.20 -11.10
CA GLU A 141 22.48 -31.28 -11.05
C GLU A 141 23.07 -31.15 -12.45
N ASP A 142 24.14 -30.36 -12.55
CA ASP A 142 25.07 -30.36 -13.70
C ASP A 142 26.27 -31.23 -13.32
N THR A 143 26.27 -32.48 -13.80
CA THR A 143 27.34 -33.45 -13.55
C THR A 143 28.49 -33.30 -14.55
N THR A 144 28.29 -32.52 -15.62
CA THR A 144 29.28 -32.31 -16.69
C THR A 144 30.11 -31.04 -16.50
N GLY A 145 29.62 -30.08 -15.70
CA GLY A 145 30.23 -28.76 -15.50
C GLY A 145 30.04 -27.80 -16.67
N ASP A 146 29.13 -28.09 -17.60
CA ASP A 146 28.87 -27.25 -18.77
C ASP A 146 27.86 -26.11 -18.50
N GLY A 147 27.38 -26.03 -17.26
CA GLY A 147 26.42 -25.07 -16.76
C GLY A 147 24.97 -25.39 -17.08
N ARG A 148 24.65 -26.59 -17.57
CA ARG A 148 23.28 -27.08 -17.83
C ARG A 148 23.03 -28.31 -16.98
N ALA A 149 21.84 -28.42 -16.41
CA ALA A 149 21.47 -29.61 -15.67
C ALA A 149 21.32 -30.80 -16.64
N ASP A 150 21.90 -31.92 -16.29
CA ASP A 150 21.79 -33.20 -17.01
C ASP A 150 21.14 -34.30 -16.16
N ARG A 151 20.95 -34.03 -14.85
CA ARG A 151 20.32 -34.96 -13.91
C ARG A 151 19.25 -34.26 -13.08
N SER A 152 18.15 -34.98 -12.85
CA SER A 152 17.05 -34.58 -11.96
C SER A 152 16.77 -35.70 -10.97
N THR A 153 16.76 -35.37 -9.67
CA THR A 153 16.42 -36.29 -8.58
C THR A 153 15.18 -35.79 -7.87
N VAL A 154 14.14 -36.62 -7.77
CA VAL A 154 12.93 -36.29 -6.98
C VAL A 154 13.28 -36.39 -5.49
N PHE A 155 13.33 -35.26 -4.81
CA PHE A 155 13.60 -35.22 -3.36
C PHE A 155 12.35 -35.54 -2.54
N LEU A 156 11.22 -34.95 -2.91
CA LEU A 156 9.94 -35.14 -2.22
C LEU A 156 8.79 -35.09 -3.21
N GLU A 157 7.89 -36.06 -3.16
CA GLU A 157 6.70 -36.15 -4.01
C GLU A 157 5.41 -36.24 -3.19
N GLY A 158 4.27 -36.30 -3.87
CA GLY A 158 2.97 -36.43 -3.21
C GLY A 158 2.51 -35.13 -2.54
N LEU A 159 2.92 -33.98 -3.07
CA LEU A 159 2.56 -32.66 -2.55
C LEU A 159 1.33 -32.10 -3.25
N VAL A 160 0.52 -31.34 -2.51
CA VAL A 160 -0.63 -30.58 -2.99
C VAL A 160 -0.29 -29.10 -2.94
N MET A 161 -0.06 -28.50 -4.12
CA MET A 161 0.14 -27.06 -4.28
C MET A 161 1.20 -26.44 -3.32
N PRO A 162 2.43 -27.00 -3.23
CA PRO A 162 3.52 -26.45 -2.44
C PRO A 162 4.02 -25.12 -3.02
N ARG A 163 4.50 -24.19 -2.17
CA ARG A 163 4.75 -22.79 -2.57
C ARG A 163 6.20 -22.39 -2.64
N THR A 164 7.01 -22.88 -1.72
CA THR A 164 8.42 -22.53 -1.55
C THR A 164 9.10 -23.53 -0.62
N LEU A 165 10.44 -23.49 -0.58
CA LEU A 165 11.27 -24.24 0.34
C LEU A 165 12.39 -23.36 0.90
N ALA A 166 12.97 -23.75 2.03
CA ALA A 166 14.12 -23.09 2.63
C ALA A 166 15.08 -24.09 3.27
N PHE A 167 16.38 -23.93 3.03
CA PHE A 167 17.41 -24.72 3.70
C PHE A 167 17.56 -24.28 5.15
N VAL A 168 17.63 -25.26 6.05
CA VAL A 168 17.86 -25.07 7.48
C VAL A 168 18.83 -26.13 7.98
N ASP A 169 19.25 -26.03 9.23
CA ASP A 169 20.13 -27.02 9.85
C ASP A 169 19.57 -28.45 9.71
N GLY A 170 20.37 -29.32 9.09
CA GLY A 170 20.06 -30.75 8.92
C GLY A 170 18.90 -31.11 7.97
N GLY A 171 18.34 -30.16 7.20
CA GLY A 171 17.27 -30.45 6.25
C GLY A 171 16.66 -29.24 5.53
N VAL A 172 15.42 -29.41 5.06
CA VAL A 172 14.70 -28.42 4.25
C VAL A 172 13.31 -28.19 4.84
N LEU A 173 12.92 -26.94 5.02
CA LEU A 173 11.53 -26.57 5.27
C LEU A 173 10.78 -26.50 3.94
N VAL A 174 9.62 -27.16 3.86
CA VAL A 174 8.75 -27.16 2.68
C VAL A 174 7.39 -26.59 3.06
N SER A 175 6.97 -25.56 2.33
CA SER A 175 5.64 -24.96 2.50
C SER A 175 4.62 -25.64 1.58
N GLU A 176 3.64 -26.31 2.17
CA GLU A 176 2.51 -26.96 1.51
C GLU A 176 1.24 -26.56 2.26
N PRO A 177 0.67 -25.37 2.02
CA PRO A 177 -0.38 -24.82 2.86
C PRO A 177 -1.56 -25.77 3.11
N PRO A 178 -2.02 -25.93 4.38
CA PRO A 178 -1.65 -25.16 5.57
C PRO A 178 -0.44 -25.70 6.35
N HIS A 179 0.33 -26.64 5.78
CA HIS A 179 1.39 -27.36 6.47
C HIS A 179 2.77 -26.75 6.21
N LEU A 180 3.58 -26.69 7.27
CA LEU A 180 5.03 -26.49 7.18
C LEU A 180 5.73 -27.80 7.53
N TRP A 181 6.42 -28.39 6.57
CA TRP A 181 7.15 -29.65 6.74
C TRP A 181 8.62 -29.39 6.94
N TYR A 182 9.25 -30.17 7.81
CA TYR A 182 10.68 -30.35 7.87
C TYR A 182 11.03 -31.71 7.25
N CYS A 183 11.78 -31.67 6.16
CA CYS A 183 12.15 -32.84 5.37
C CYS A 183 13.66 -33.03 5.42
N ARG A 184 14.11 -34.27 5.56
CA ARG A 184 15.54 -34.58 5.69
C ARG A 184 15.95 -35.72 4.79
N ASP A 185 17.11 -35.56 4.18
CA ASP A 185 17.93 -36.61 3.61
C ASP A 185 18.98 -36.98 4.67
N THR A 186 19.03 -38.26 5.06
CA THR A 186 19.88 -38.80 6.12
C THR A 186 20.96 -39.75 5.61
N ASP A 187 20.91 -40.16 4.34
CA ASP A 187 21.89 -41.05 3.73
C ASP A 187 22.67 -40.43 2.55
N GLY A 188 22.28 -39.22 2.13
CA GLY A 188 22.95 -38.42 1.12
C GLY A 188 22.53 -38.75 -0.32
N ASP A 189 21.44 -39.49 -0.53
CA ASP A 189 20.96 -39.87 -1.87
C ASP A 189 20.10 -38.79 -2.57
N LEU A 190 19.88 -37.64 -1.91
CA LEU A 190 19.01 -36.54 -2.34
C LEU A 190 17.52 -36.88 -2.36
N ARG A 191 17.09 -37.82 -1.52
CA ARG A 191 15.68 -38.10 -1.25
C ARG A 191 15.34 -37.85 0.21
N ALA A 192 14.10 -37.42 0.44
CA ALA A 192 13.61 -37.21 1.79
C ALA A 192 13.31 -38.56 2.47
N ASP A 193 14.14 -38.93 3.44
CA ASP A 193 13.93 -40.08 4.34
C ASP A 193 12.84 -39.79 5.39
N THR A 194 12.71 -38.53 5.78
CA THR A 194 11.75 -38.10 6.79
C THR A 194 10.99 -36.86 6.32
N LYS A 195 9.68 -36.80 6.64
CA LYS A 195 8.78 -35.65 6.46
C LYS A 195 7.98 -35.47 7.75
N VAL A 196 8.27 -34.41 8.52
CA VAL A 196 7.62 -34.12 9.80
C VAL A 196 6.96 -32.76 9.75
N GLN A 197 5.69 -32.65 10.13
CA GLN A 197 5.06 -31.34 10.26
C GLN A 197 5.62 -30.61 11.48
N VAL A 198 6.17 -29.42 11.28
CA VAL A 198 6.77 -28.61 12.36
C VAL A 198 5.96 -27.35 12.67
N GLY A 199 5.00 -26.99 11.81
CA GLY A 199 4.14 -25.84 12.04
C GLY A 199 3.01 -25.72 11.03
N THR A 200 2.27 -24.63 11.14
CA THR A 200 1.26 -24.20 10.16
C THR A 200 1.84 -23.11 9.27
N TYR A 201 1.53 -23.13 7.98
CA TYR A 201 1.99 -22.13 7.04
C TYR A 201 0.96 -21.88 5.95
N GLY A 202 0.46 -20.65 5.88
CA GLY A 202 -0.60 -20.28 4.94
C GLY A 202 -1.96 -20.87 5.29
N ARG A 203 -2.89 -20.70 4.35
CA ARG A 203 -4.26 -21.22 4.40
C ARG A 203 -4.52 -22.06 3.15
N ALA A 204 -5.35 -23.10 3.29
CA ALA A 204 -5.92 -23.82 2.15
C ALA A 204 -6.91 -22.92 1.38
N GLY A 205 -7.15 -23.22 0.10
CA GLY A 205 -8.10 -22.47 -0.74
C GLY A 205 -7.41 -21.78 -1.91
N ASN A 206 -7.65 -20.49 -2.10
CA ASN A 206 -7.11 -19.74 -3.24
C ASN A 206 -5.57 -19.74 -3.22
N PRO A 207 -4.90 -20.39 -4.20
CA PRO A 207 -3.44 -20.41 -4.26
C PRO A 207 -2.83 -19.02 -4.49
N GLN A 208 -3.56 -18.05 -5.05
CA GLN A 208 -3.04 -16.68 -5.24
C GLN A 208 -2.98 -15.86 -3.94
N HIS A 209 -3.69 -16.27 -2.87
CA HIS A 209 -3.77 -15.53 -1.60
C HIS A 209 -3.40 -16.38 -0.37
N THR A 210 -2.25 -17.04 -0.44
CA THR A 210 -1.70 -17.79 0.72
C THR A 210 -0.19 -17.55 0.90
N ALA A 211 0.35 -17.97 2.04
CA ALA A 211 1.73 -17.69 2.44
C ALA A 211 2.75 -18.28 1.45
N ASN A 212 3.84 -17.56 1.23
CA ASN A 212 4.97 -18.01 0.40
C ASN A 212 6.26 -17.22 0.72
N GLY A 213 7.36 -17.59 0.06
CA GLY A 213 8.59 -16.82 0.04
C GLY A 213 9.72 -17.27 0.96
N LEU A 214 9.44 -17.91 2.12
CA LEU A 214 10.39 -18.47 3.12
C LEU A 214 11.88 -18.08 2.93
N ALA A 215 12.21 -16.80 2.92
CA ALA A 215 13.53 -16.32 2.50
C ALA A 215 14.41 -16.01 3.72
N TYR A 216 15.63 -16.53 3.73
CA TYR A 216 16.60 -16.27 4.81
C TYR A 216 17.12 -14.83 4.71
N GLY A 217 16.91 -14.04 5.76
CA GLY A 217 17.32 -12.65 5.87
C GLY A 217 18.67 -12.49 6.54
N LEU A 218 19.27 -11.31 6.36
CA LEU A 218 20.52 -10.90 7.01
C LEU A 218 20.40 -10.96 8.55
N ASP A 219 19.20 -10.83 9.09
CA ASP A 219 18.86 -10.89 10.51
C ASP A 219 18.74 -12.31 11.10
N ASN A 220 19.12 -13.33 10.32
CA ASN A 220 19.05 -14.74 10.67
C ASN A 220 17.61 -15.23 10.94
N TRP A 221 16.63 -14.66 10.25
CA TRP A 221 15.23 -15.09 10.24
C TRP A 221 14.79 -15.45 8.82
N LEU A 222 13.84 -16.39 8.71
CA LEU A 222 13.11 -16.70 7.48
C LEU A 222 11.85 -15.84 7.44
N HIS A 223 11.72 -15.03 6.40
CA HIS A 223 10.58 -14.13 6.19
C HIS A 223 9.64 -14.65 5.10
N SER A 224 8.39 -14.20 5.12
CA SER A 224 7.35 -14.67 4.22
C SER A 224 6.45 -13.54 3.74
N ALA A 225 5.97 -13.66 2.51
CA ALA A 225 4.91 -12.83 1.97
C ALA A 225 3.55 -13.43 2.34
N ASN A 226 2.56 -12.56 2.55
CA ASN A 226 1.18 -12.92 2.86
C ASN A 226 1.03 -13.86 4.08
N TRP A 227 1.92 -13.70 5.06
CA TRP A 227 1.91 -14.46 6.32
C TRP A 227 2.20 -13.55 7.50
N ASP A 228 1.60 -13.85 8.64
CA ASP A 228 1.70 -13.07 9.89
C ASP A 228 2.75 -13.62 10.85
N ARG A 229 3.66 -14.48 10.37
CA ARG A 229 4.78 -15.02 11.15
C ARG A 229 6.08 -15.03 10.36
N ARG A 230 7.19 -14.85 11.08
CA ARG A 230 8.55 -15.17 10.63
C ARG A 230 9.06 -16.39 11.40
N HIS A 231 10.01 -17.10 10.80
CA HIS A 231 10.48 -18.38 11.33
C HIS A 231 11.99 -18.38 11.53
N ARG A 232 12.46 -19.11 12.52
CA ARG A 232 13.88 -19.41 12.70
C ARG A 232 14.01 -20.86 13.09
N PHE A 233 14.92 -21.58 12.45
CA PHE A 233 15.20 -22.96 12.81
C PHE A 233 16.45 -22.99 13.70
N LYS A 234 16.33 -23.54 14.90
CA LYS A 234 17.39 -23.55 15.90
C LYS A 234 17.26 -24.77 16.79
N ASP A 235 18.36 -25.53 16.92
CA ASP A 235 18.43 -26.70 17.80
C ASP A 235 17.37 -27.77 17.46
N GLY A 236 17.15 -27.98 16.15
CA GLY A 236 16.12 -28.90 15.64
C GLY A 236 14.67 -28.42 15.84
N GLN A 237 14.47 -27.19 16.31
CA GLN A 237 13.15 -26.63 16.59
C GLN A 237 12.83 -25.42 15.71
N LEU A 238 11.57 -25.35 15.30
CA LEU A 238 11.00 -24.17 14.66
C LEU A 238 10.62 -23.15 15.73
N ILE A 239 11.22 -21.97 15.68
CA ILE A 239 10.86 -20.79 16.47
C ILE A 239 10.02 -19.88 15.57
N GLU A 240 8.85 -19.49 16.06
CA GLU A 240 7.93 -18.60 15.35
C GLU A 240 7.80 -17.28 16.10
N GLU A 241 7.86 -16.18 15.36
CA GLU A 241 7.53 -14.85 15.88
C GLU A 241 6.43 -14.22 15.03
N PRO A 242 5.39 -13.66 15.65
CA PRO A 242 4.37 -12.93 14.92
C PRO A 242 4.95 -11.66 14.27
N VAL A 243 4.50 -11.33 13.06
CA VAL A 243 4.87 -10.13 12.28
C VAL A 243 3.62 -9.49 11.68
N LEU A 244 3.76 -8.33 11.04
CA LEU A 244 2.68 -7.77 10.22
C LEU A 244 2.57 -8.56 8.91
N GLN A 245 1.35 -9.02 8.58
CA GLN A 245 1.08 -9.64 7.28
C GLN A 245 1.23 -8.60 6.16
N ARG A 246 2.15 -8.86 5.24
CA ARG A 246 2.55 -7.94 4.16
C ARG A 246 3.02 -8.68 2.91
N GLY A 247 3.02 -7.99 1.77
CA GLY A 247 3.30 -8.58 0.46
C GLY A 247 2.24 -9.59 0.01
N GLN A 248 2.41 -10.09 -1.22
CA GLN A 248 1.60 -11.16 -1.77
C GLN A 248 2.45 -12.28 -2.35
N PHE A 249 3.48 -11.95 -3.12
CA PHE A 249 4.35 -12.93 -3.78
C PHE A 249 5.82 -12.63 -3.59
N GLY A 250 6.58 -13.69 -3.32
CA GLY A 250 8.03 -13.67 -3.21
C GLY A 250 8.56 -12.84 -2.06
N VAL A 251 9.77 -13.18 -1.65
CA VAL A 251 10.56 -12.36 -0.73
C VAL A 251 11.99 -12.29 -1.26
N SER A 252 12.53 -11.08 -1.23
CA SER A 252 13.94 -10.77 -1.47
C SER A 252 14.40 -9.73 -0.47
N PHE A 253 15.71 -9.51 -0.39
CA PHE A 253 16.30 -8.46 0.42
C PHE A 253 17.26 -7.64 -0.42
N ASP A 254 17.37 -6.34 -0.12
CA ASP A 254 18.48 -5.56 -0.65
C ASP A 254 19.79 -5.83 0.13
N ALA A 255 20.88 -5.21 -0.29
CA ALA A 255 22.19 -5.38 0.35
C ALA A 255 22.22 -4.93 1.83
N LEU A 256 21.24 -4.14 2.27
CA LEU A 256 21.08 -3.67 3.65
C LEU A 256 20.18 -4.56 4.49
N GLY A 257 19.57 -5.59 3.88
CA GLY A 257 18.60 -6.47 4.54
C GLY A 257 17.20 -5.86 4.66
N ARG A 258 16.84 -4.84 3.87
CA ARG A 258 15.44 -4.35 3.79
C ARG A 258 14.59 -5.38 3.05
N PHE A 259 13.45 -5.71 3.64
CA PHE A 259 12.50 -6.68 3.10
C PHE A 259 11.83 -6.13 1.84
N VAL A 260 11.87 -6.90 0.74
CA VAL A 260 11.25 -6.58 -0.55
C VAL A 260 10.31 -7.71 -0.97
N THR A 261 9.12 -7.33 -1.43
CA THR A 261 8.08 -8.23 -1.93
C THR A 261 7.30 -7.56 -3.06
N CYS A 262 6.27 -8.20 -3.60
CA CYS A 262 5.41 -7.64 -4.63
C CYS A 262 3.93 -8.03 -4.44
N ARG A 263 3.06 -7.40 -5.23
CA ARG A 263 1.65 -7.80 -5.43
C ARG A 263 1.38 -7.98 -6.91
N GLU A 264 0.27 -8.62 -7.26
CA GLU A 264 -0.18 -8.85 -8.65
C GLU A 264 0.08 -7.64 -9.56
N SER A 265 -0.48 -6.49 -9.20
CA SER A 265 -0.39 -5.25 -9.97
C SER A 265 0.58 -4.22 -9.39
N SER A 266 1.53 -4.64 -8.54
CA SER A 266 2.53 -3.76 -7.92
C SER A 266 3.91 -4.43 -7.95
N PRO A 267 4.87 -3.91 -8.73
CA PRO A 267 6.13 -4.59 -9.02
C PRO A 267 7.05 -4.72 -7.80
N ALA A 268 6.90 -3.82 -6.81
CA ALA A 268 7.69 -3.85 -5.59
C ALA A 268 7.06 -3.08 -4.43
N GLU A 269 7.09 -3.71 -3.26
CA GLU A 269 6.86 -3.13 -1.95
C GLU A 269 8.09 -3.35 -1.06
N MET A 270 8.43 -2.38 -0.21
CA MET A 270 9.59 -2.46 0.68
C MET A 270 9.25 -2.00 2.10
N ASP A 271 9.84 -2.66 3.10
CA ASP A 271 9.88 -2.17 4.48
C ASP A 271 11.03 -1.16 4.63
N LEU A 272 10.68 0.10 4.88
CA LEU A 272 11.61 1.20 5.13
C LEU A 272 12.06 1.26 6.59
N ILE A 273 11.22 0.73 7.49
CA ILE A 273 11.55 0.46 8.89
C ILE A 273 11.38 -1.06 9.09
N PRO A 274 12.33 -1.77 9.73
CA PRO A 274 12.12 -3.18 10.05
C PRO A 274 10.86 -3.36 10.91
N GLU A 275 9.98 -4.28 10.52
CA GLU A 275 8.63 -4.38 11.12
C GLU A 275 8.65 -4.65 12.63
N GLU A 276 9.74 -5.25 13.15
CA GLU A 276 9.86 -5.53 14.56
C GLU A 276 9.82 -4.26 15.43
N TYR A 277 10.20 -3.09 14.89
CA TYR A 277 10.11 -1.83 15.62
C TYR A 277 8.66 -1.40 15.81
N LEU A 278 7.82 -1.47 14.77
CA LEU A 278 6.39 -1.13 14.91
C LEU A 278 5.72 -1.95 16.01
N ARG A 279 6.10 -3.22 16.14
CA ARG A 279 5.54 -4.14 17.14
C ARG A 279 5.92 -3.80 18.58
N GLN A 280 6.93 -2.96 18.81
CA GLN A 280 7.27 -2.48 20.14
C GLN A 280 6.15 -1.60 20.73
N ASN A 281 5.30 -1.02 19.89
CA ASN A 281 4.09 -0.32 20.30
C ASN A 281 2.82 -0.97 19.72
N PRO A 282 2.08 -1.79 20.50
CA PRO A 282 0.86 -2.44 20.04
C PRO A 282 -0.24 -1.47 19.56
N SER A 283 -0.26 -0.24 20.07
CA SER A 283 -1.21 0.78 19.62
C SER A 283 -0.87 1.28 18.22
N LEU A 284 0.42 1.40 17.89
CA LEU A 284 0.87 1.77 16.55
C LEU A 284 0.52 0.69 15.51
N VAL A 285 0.55 -0.59 15.88
CA VAL A 285 0.06 -1.69 15.04
C VAL A 285 -1.44 -1.53 14.74
N ARG A 286 -2.25 -1.16 15.74
CA ARG A 286 -3.68 -0.86 15.54
C ARG A 286 -3.87 0.36 14.64
N SER A 287 -3.08 1.42 14.82
CA SER A 287 -3.08 2.59 13.94
C SER A 287 -2.77 2.21 12.49
N PHE A 288 -1.77 1.36 12.26
CA PHE A 288 -1.44 0.84 10.93
C PHE A 288 -2.62 0.08 10.29
N GLN A 289 -3.24 -0.82 11.06
CA GLN A 289 -4.38 -1.63 10.60
C GLN A 289 -5.61 -0.76 10.27
N ARG A 290 -5.88 0.27 11.08
CA ARG A 290 -6.98 1.22 10.88
C ARG A 290 -6.73 2.13 9.67
N ALA A 291 -5.57 2.79 9.64
CA ALA A 291 -5.28 3.81 8.63
C ALA A 291 -5.09 3.23 7.24
N ARG A 292 -4.62 1.98 7.11
CA ARG A 292 -4.35 1.31 5.83
C ARG A 292 -3.45 2.14 4.89
N GLN A 293 -2.49 2.87 5.46
CA GLN A 293 -1.55 3.73 4.74
C GLN A 293 -0.10 3.27 4.95
N PRO A 294 0.39 2.26 4.20
CA PRO A 294 1.74 1.72 4.32
C PRO A 294 2.86 2.76 4.43
N SER A 295 2.85 3.76 3.54
CA SER A 295 3.85 4.84 3.47
C SER A 295 3.97 5.68 4.74
N ARG A 296 2.88 5.82 5.50
CA ARG A 296 2.87 6.57 6.77
C ARG A 296 3.70 5.86 7.85
N PHE A 297 3.72 4.53 7.84
CA PHE A 297 4.40 3.72 8.85
C PHE A 297 5.71 3.10 8.36
N GLY A 298 6.07 3.28 7.08
CA GLY A 298 7.29 2.73 6.53
C GLY A 298 7.30 1.20 6.40
N ILE A 299 6.14 0.55 6.37
CA ILE A 299 5.98 -0.90 6.21
C ILE A 299 5.23 -1.17 4.91
N ALA A 300 5.68 -2.14 4.11
CA ALA A 300 5.06 -2.51 2.83
C ALA A 300 4.82 -1.32 1.89
N VAL A 301 5.77 -0.39 1.83
CA VAL A 301 5.64 0.84 1.04
C VAL A 301 5.72 0.51 -0.45
N PRO A 302 4.72 0.86 -1.28
CA PRO A 302 4.79 0.65 -2.73
C PRO A 302 5.82 1.58 -3.37
N ILE A 303 7.05 1.08 -3.55
CA ILE A 303 8.16 1.87 -4.09
C ILE A 303 8.15 1.95 -5.62
N GLY A 304 7.40 1.07 -6.30
CA GLY A 304 7.29 1.00 -7.76
C GLY A 304 6.08 1.66 -8.37
N ARG A 305 5.31 2.50 -7.64
CA ARG A 305 4.07 3.13 -8.14
C ARG A 305 4.25 3.86 -9.48
N HIS A 306 5.39 4.53 -9.67
CA HIS A 306 5.70 5.29 -10.90
C HIS A 306 6.40 4.44 -11.97
N ALA A 307 6.73 3.19 -11.67
CA ALA A 307 7.37 2.24 -12.57
C ALA A 307 6.45 1.06 -12.91
N ASN A 308 5.13 1.25 -12.80
CA ASN A 308 4.15 0.18 -12.97
C ASN A 308 3.88 -0.21 -14.43
N GLU A 309 4.42 0.55 -15.39
CA GLU A 309 4.23 0.28 -16.82
C GLU A 309 5.18 -0.84 -17.31
N CYS A 310 4.65 -1.73 -18.15
CA CYS A 310 5.40 -2.81 -18.80
C CYS A 310 5.16 -2.84 -20.31
N PHE A 311 6.09 -3.41 -21.08
CA PHE A 311 6.05 -3.41 -22.55
C PHE A 311 6.24 -4.81 -23.14
N PRO A 312 5.18 -5.65 -23.14
CA PRO A 312 5.16 -6.89 -23.91
C PRO A 312 5.40 -6.63 -25.39
N ILE A 313 5.90 -7.65 -26.08
CA ILE A 313 6.18 -7.59 -27.53
C ILE A 313 5.11 -8.33 -28.37
N ARG A 314 3.97 -8.62 -27.75
CA ARG A 314 2.85 -9.32 -28.38
C ARG A 314 1.51 -8.96 -27.72
N PRO A 315 0.37 -9.13 -28.42
CA PRO A 315 -0.94 -9.01 -27.81
C PRO A 315 -1.15 -10.00 -26.66
N THR A 316 -1.79 -9.55 -25.58
CA THR A 316 -1.98 -10.27 -24.30
C THR A 316 -3.47 -10.48 -24.01
N PRO A 317 -4.12 -11.45 -24.68
CA PRO A 317 -5.57 -11.64 -24.59
C PRO A 317 -6.07 -12.32 -23.30
N GLY A 318 -5.19 -13.03 -22.57
CA GLY A 318 -5.53 -13.76 -21.36
C GLY A 318 -5.43 -12.93 -20.07
N ILE A 319 -5.90 -11.69 -20.08
CA ILE A 319 -5.79 -10.73 -18.97
C ILE A 319 -7.17 -10.45 -18.35
N THR A 320 -7.25 -10.47 -17.02
CA THR A 320 -8.52 -10.56 -16.27
C THR A 320 -9.39 -9.31 -16.31
N LEU A 321 -8.83 -8.09 -16.25
CA LEU A 321 -9.66 -6.86 -16.31
C LEU A 321 -9.93 -6.38 -17.75
N GLY A 322 -9.51 -7.16 -18.76
CA GLY A 322 -9.76 -6.86 -20.16
C GLY A 322 -9.16 -5.51 -20.59
N ALA A 323 -9.93 -4.68 -21.28
CA ALA A 323 -9.41 -3.45 -21.89
C ALA A 323 -8.90 -2.40 -20.89
N LEU A 324 -9.22 -2.52 -19.60
CA LEU A 324 -8.67 -1.64 -18.55
C LEU A 324 -7.16 -1.80 -18.40
N GLU A 325 -6.63 -2.98 -18.70
CA GLU A 325 -5.21 -3.33 -18.55
C GLU A 325 -4.46 -3.32 -19.89
N LEU A 326 -5.17 -3.11 -21.01
CA LEU A 326 -4.61 -3.20 -22.36
C LEU A 326 -4.36 -1.83 -22.98
N ARG A 327 -3.41 -1.80 -23.90
CA ARG A 327 -3.27 -0.74 -24.92
C ARG A 327 -4.17 -1.08 -26.11
N ASP A 328 -4.34 -0.11 -27.01
CA ASP A 328 -5.19 -0.28 -28.20
C ASP A 328 -4.62 -1.31 -29.19
N ASP A 329 -3.32 -1.63 -29.10
CA ASP A 329 -2.66 -2.70 -29.85
C ASP A 329 -2.79 -4.09 -29.18
N GLY A 330 -3.62 -4.19 -28.13
CA GLY A 330 -3.87 -5.42 -27.39
C GLY A 330 -2.73 -5.87 -26.48
N THR A 331 -1.66 -5.07 -26.32
CA THR A 331 -0.56 -5.37 -25.38
C THR A 331 -0.88 -4.90 -23.96
N LEU A 332 -0.35 -5.60 -22.95
CA LEU A 332 -0.52 -5.26 -21.55
C LEU A 332 0.18 -3.94 -21.19
N ARG A 333 -0.58 -3.01 -20.59
CA ARG A 333 -0.14 -1.66 -20.22
C ARG A 333 0.71 -1.63 -18.94
N THR A 334 0.23 -2.26 -17.89
CA THR A 334 0.85 -2.24 -16.55
C THR A 334 1.07 -3.65 -16.04
N TYR A 335 1.94 -3.83 -15.04
CA TYR A 335 2.05 -5.11 -14.34
C TYR A 335 0.70 -5.59 -13.82
N THR A 336 0.42 -6.88 -14.00
CA THR A 336 -0.85 -7.52 -13.60
C THR A 336 -0.64 -8.88 -12.93
N ILE A 337 0.43 -9.60 -13.28
CA ILE A 337 0.73 -10.91 -12.70
C ILE A 337 2.22 -10.94 -12.34
N VAL A 338 2.62 -10.07 -11.40
CA VAL A 338 3.97 -10.09 -10.85
C VAL A 338 4.14 -11.30 -9.93
N ALA A 339 5.14 -12.12 -10.22
CA ALA A 339 5.30 -13.42 -9.56
C ALA A 339 6.69 -13.63 -8.96
N GLY A 340 7.07 -12.80 -7.99
CA GLY A 340 8.30 -12.98 -7.20
C GLY A 340 9.47 -12.12 -7.66
N THR A 341 9.34 -10.80 -7.44
CA THR A 341 10.41 -9.82 -7.64
C THR A 341 11.65 -10.11 -6.79
N GLY A 342 12.83 -10.00 -7.39
CA GLY A 342 14.11 -10.20 -6.69
C GLY A 342 15.06 -9.03 -6.89
N VAL A 343 15.87 -8.78 -5.86
CA VAL A 343 16.98 -7.81 -5.91
C VAL A 343 18.22 -8.52 -6.43
N TYR A 344 18.86 -7.96 -7.44
CA TYR A 344 20.10 -8.52 -7.97
C TYR A 344 21.31 -8.11 -7.12
N LEU A 345 21.94 -9.11 -6.49
CA LEU A 345 23.15 -8.93 -5.67
C LEU A 345 24.33 -9.72 -6.24
N GLY A 346 24.30 -9.98 -7.55
CA GLY A 346 25.34 -10.72 -8.28
C GLY A 346 26.45 -9.82 -8.81
N HIS A 347 27.52 -10.46 -9.29
CA HIS A 347 28.70 -9.79 -9.83
C HIS A 347 28.87 -9.99 -11.35
N GLN A 348 27.99 -10.79 -11.96
CA GLN A 348 28.07 -11.16 -13.38
C GLN A 348 27.57 -10.03 -14.28
N PHE A 349 26.60 -9.23 -13.83
CA PHE A 349 26.07 -8.09 -14.60
C PHE A 349 26.97 -6.86 -14.44
N PRO A 350 26.83 -5.86 -15.33
CA PRO A 350 27.44 -4.55 -15.15
C PRO A 350 27.13 -3.94 -13.77
N PRO A 351 28.03 -3.10 -13.21
CA PRO A 351 27.92 -2.65 -11.82
C PRO A 351 26.63 -1.86 -11.51
N ASP A 352 26.05 -1.18 -12.50
CA ASP A 352 24.77 -0.47 -12.38
C ASP A 352 23.55 -1.39 -12.24
N ALA A 353 23.73 -2.70 -12.35
CA ALA A 353 22.68 -3.69 -12.05
C ALA A 353 22.63 -4.10 -10.58
N TYR A 354 23.71 -3.93 -9.83
CA TYR A 354 23.75 -4.30 -8.42
C TYR A 354 22.75 -3.46 -7.62
N GLY A 355 21.85 -4.12 -6.90
CA GLY A 355 20.76 -3.48 -6.16
C GLY A 355 19.49 -3.20 -6.98
N ASN A 356 19.48 -3.45 -8.29
CA ASN A 356 18.27 -3.31 -9.11
C ASN A 356 17.27 -4.44 -8.84
N LEU A 357 15.99 -4.13 -9.06
CA LEU A 357 14.90 -5.10 -9.01
C LEU A 357 14.68 -5.74 -10.37
N PHE A 358 14.40 -7.03 -10.37
CA PHE A 358 14.00 -7.80 -11.54
C PHE A 358 12.60 -8.36 -11.32
N VAL A 359 11.68 -8.02 -12.22
CA VAL A 359 10.23 -8.15 -12.00
C VAL A 359 9.67 -9.12 -13.04
N PRO A 360 9.39 -10.38 -12.68
CA PRO A 360 8.78 -11.35 -13.59
C PRO A 360 7.29 -11.02 -13.75
N GLU A 361 6.85 -10.76 -14.98
CA GLU A 361 5.46 -10.47 -15.33
C GLU A 361 4.91 -11.60 -16.19
N ALA A 362 4.18 -12.51 -15.54
CA ALA A 362 3.71 -13.74 -16.18
C ALA A 362 2.61 -13.47 -17.20
N GLY A 363 1.75 -12.47 -17.00
CA GLY A 363 0.67 -12.09 -17.90
C GLY A 363 1.18 -11.43 -19.18
N GLY A 364 2.25 -10.63 -19.06
CA GLY A 364 2.91 -9.92 -20.15
C GLY A 364 4.08 -10.65 -20.83
N HIS A 365 4.44 -11.86 -20.39
CA HIS A 365 5.51 -12.68 -20.97
C HIS A 365 6.87 -11.98 -20.97
N LEU A 366 7.22 -11.29 -19.88
CA LEU A 366 8.40 -10.44 -19.83
C LEU A 366 9.06 -10.41 -18.45
N LEU A 367 10.32 -9.97 -18.44
CA LEU A 367 11.05 -9.60 -17.24
C LEU A 367 11.37 -8.10 -17.32
N GLY A 368 10.94 -7.34 -16.30
CA GLY A 368 11.30 -5.94 -16.13
C GLY A 368 12.57 -5.76 -15.30
N ARG A 369 13.27 -4.62 -15.49
CA ARG A 369 14.38 -4.17 -14.61
C ARG A 369 14.09 -2.78 -14.09
N LEU A 370 14.06 -2.63 -12.77
CA LEU A 370 13.85 -1.34 -12.10
C LEU A 370 15.10 -0.94 -11.30
N ARG A 371 15.48 0.33 -11.40
CA ARG A 371 16.57 0.92 -10.59
C ARG A 371 15.97 1.48 -9.30
N LEU A 372 16.67 1.27 -8.19
CA LEU A 372 16.32 1.89 -6.92
C LEU A 372 17.11 3.19 -6.74
N SER A 373 16.43 4.26 -6.31
CA SER A 373 17.11 5.47 -5.85
C SER A 373 17.76 5.23 -4.48
N ASP A 374 18.73 6.05 -4.12
CA ASP A 374 19.36 6.00 -2.80
C ASP A 374 18.45 6.56 -1.68
N GLY A 375 18.86 6.35 -0.43
CA GLY A 375 18.25 6.95 0.75
C GLY A 375 17.33 6.03 1.56
N ILE A 376 16.71 6.61 2.60
CA ILE A 376 15.82 5.89 3.54
C ILE A 376 14.44 5.59 2.97
N ALA A 377 14.05 6.24 1.88
CA ALA A 377 12.78 6.06 1.18
C ALA A 377 13.01 5.91 -0.34
N PRO A 378 13.68 4.84 -0.76
CA PRO A 378 14.03 4.63 -2.15
C PRO A 378 12.77 4.50 -3.02
N ARG A 379 12.85 4.98 -4.25
CA ARG A 379 11.82 4.80 -5.29
C ARG A 379 12.38 3.89 -6.37
N ALA A 380 11.52 3.04 -6.92
CA ALA A 380 11.85 2.23 -8.08
C ALA A 380 11.44 2.95 -9.37
N GLU A 381 12.37 3.03 -10.31
CA GLU A 381 12.18 3.62 -11.63
C GLU A 381 12.49 2.60 -12.72
N ARG A 382 11.82 2.67 -13.86
CA ARG A 382 12.15 1.81 -15.01
C ARG A 382 13.59 2.08 -15.43
N HIS A 383 14.37 1.02 -15.63
CA HIS A 383 15.72 1.14 -16.16
C HIS A 383 15.70 1.48 -17.67
N TYR A 384 14.78 0.86 -18.42
CA TYR A 384 14.65 1.05 -19.86
C TYR A 384 13.59 2.12 -20.19
N PRO A 385 13.65 2.74 -21.38
CA PRO A 385 12.60 3.62 -21.87
C PRO A 385 11.34 2.83 -22.27
N ALA A 386 10.29 3.55 -22.67
CA ALA A 386 9.07 2.94 -23.20
C ALA A 386 9.34 2.02 -24.41
N GLY A 387 8.61 0.92 -24.51
CA GLY A 387 8.72 -0.08 -25.58
C GLY A 387 9.85 -1.10 -25.42
N ARG A 388 10.62 -1.03 -24.34
CA ARG A 388 11.78 -1.91 -24.08
C ARG A 388 11.71 -2.54 -22.68
N GLU A 389 12.13 -3.79 -22.61
CA GLU A 389 12.29 -4.59 -21.39
C GLU A 389 13.60 -5.37 -21.45
N ILE A 390 14.11 -5.87 -20.32
CA ILE A 390 15.36 -6.65 -20.34
C ILE A 390 15.18 -7.98 -21.10
N LEU A 391 13.99 -8.56 -20.98
CA LEU A 391 13.59 -9.78 -21.68
C LEU A 391 12.08 -9.72 -21.94
N ALA A 392 11.65 -10.02 -23.16
CA ALA A 392 10.25 -10.23 -23.49
C ALA A 392 10.13 -11.36 -24.52
N SER A 393 9.02 -12.09 -24.54
CA SER A 393 8.77 -13.18 -25.48
C SER A 393 7.49 -12.97 -26.31
N THR A 394 7.48 -13.49 -27.54
CA THR A 394 6.26 -13.66 -28.34
C THR A 394 5.54 -14.98 -28.05
N ASP A 395 6.14 -15.89 -27.27
CA ASP A 395 5.47 -17.10 -26.79
C ASP A 395 4.53 -16.78 -25.62
N GLU A 396 3.23 -17.11 -25.74
CA GLU A 396 2.25 -16.90 -24.67
C GLU A 396 2.51 -17.77 -23.45
N ARG A 397 3.14 -18.91 -23.69
CA ARG A 397 3.35 -19.91 -22.66
C ARG A 397 4.54 -19.57 -21.80
N PHE A 398 5.39 -18.63 -22.23
CA PHE A 398 6.42 -18.06 -21.39
C PHE A 398 5.79 -17.34 -20.20
N ARG A 399 5.94 -17.92 -19.01
CA ARG A 399 5.41 -17.43 -17.73
C ARG A 399 6.58 -17.33 -16.75
N PRO A 400 7.36 -16.24 -16.79
CA PRO A 400 8.45 -16.04 -15.85
C PRO A 400 7.89 -15.95 -14.42
N MET A 401 8.50 -16.70 -13.52
CA MET A 401 8.22 -16.78 -12.09
C MET A 401 9.54 -16.75 -11.34
N SER A 402 9.54 -16.21 -10.11
CA SER A 402 10.64 -16.24 -9.13
C SER A 402 12.04 -15.97 -9.70
N VAL A 403 12.63 -14.82 -9.39
CA VAL A 403 14.01 -14.51 -9.81
C VAL A 403 15.00 -14.65 -8.65
N ARG A 404 16.19 -15.20 -8.94
CA ARG A 404 17.28 -15.41 -7.96
C ARG A 404 18.65 -15.11 -8.57
N THR A 405 19.57 -14.61 -7.77
CA THR A 405 20.99 -14.56 -8.13
C THR A 405 21.63 -15.92 -7.86
N GLY A 406 22.23 -16.53 -8.88
CA GLY A 406 22.92 -17.82 -8.74
C GLY A 406 24.32 -17.69 -8.11
N PRO A 407 24.97 -18.81 -7.74
CA PRO A 407 26.32 -18.83 -7.18
C PRO A 407 27.37 -18.23 -8.13
N ASP A 408 27.18 -18.42 -9.43
CA ASP A 408 27.97 -17.84 -10.53
C ASP A 408 27.74 -16.32 -10.72
N GLY A 409 26.81 -15.73 -9.98
CA GLY A 409 26.46 -14.32 -10.04
C GLY A 409 25.48 -13.96 -11.16
N ALA A 410 25.02 -14.89 -11.99
CA ALA A 410 24.02 -14.63 -13.02
C ALA A 410 22.61 -14.48 -12.43
N LEU A 411 21.67 -13.94 -13.22
CA LEU A 411 20.27 -13.85 -12.82
C LEU A 411 19.51 -15.07 -13.38
N TYR A 412 18.96 -15.89 -12.49
CA TYR A 412 18.14 -17.05 -12.83
C TYR A 412 16.67 -16.72 -12.63
N PHE A 413 15.81 -17.37 -13.41
CA PHE A 413 14.38 -17.34 -13.21
C PHE A 413 13.72 -18.64 -13.68
N ALA A 414 12.59 -18.97 -13.06
CA ALA A 414 11.76 -20.08 -13.49
C ALA A 414 10.82 -19.63 -14.60
N ASP A 415 10.59 -20.49 -15.57
CA ASP A 415 9.51 -20.36 -16.53
C ASP A 415 8.55 -21.52 -16.28
N MET A 416 7.39 -21.21 -15.71
CA MET A 416 6.35 -22.22 -15.46
C MET A 416 5.92 -22.91 -16.76
N TYR A 417 6.12 -22.24 -17.90
CA TYR A 417 5.73 -22.66 -19.23
C TYR A 417 4.30 -23.19 -19.35
N LYS A 418 3.32 -22.28 -19.29
CA LYS A 418 1.90 -22.65 -19.19
C LYS A 418 0.99 -21.74 -20.00
N GLY A 419 0.02 -22.36 -20.70
CA GLY A 419 -1.00 -21.62 -21.44
C GLY A 419 -2.06 -20.99 -20.52
N ILE A 420 -2.58 -21.75 -19.56
CA ILE A 420 -3.53 -21.27 -18.55
C ILE A 420 -2.78 -20.72 -17.34
N ILE A 421 -2.71 -19.40 -17.21
CA ILE A 421 -2.14 -18.73 -16.03
C ILE A 421 -3.20 -18.33 -15.00
N GLU A 422 -4.41 -17.98 -15.46
CA GLU A 422 -5.48 -17.50 -14.59
C GLU A 422 -6.11 -18.65 -13.80
N HIS A 423 -6.39 -18.43 -12.51
CA HIS A 423 -7.03 -19.44 -11.68
C HIS A 423 -8.55 -19.45 -11.90
N VAL A 424 -9.19 -20.61 -11.73
CA VAL A 424 -10.63 -20.79 -11.97
C VAL A 424 -11.52 -19.81 -11.19
N ILE A 425 -11.06 -19.30 -10.04
CA ILE A 425 -11.77 -18.30 -9.22
C ILE A 425 -11.98 -16.97 -9.96
N PHE A 426 -11.08 -16.62 -10.88
CA PHE A 426 -11.10 -15.37 -11.64
C PHE A 426 -11.35 -15.60 -13.15
N MET A 427 -11.61 -16.85 -13.56
CA MET A 427 -11.81 -17.22 -14.95
C MET A 427 -13.15 -16.69 -15.49
N ALA A 428 -13.09 -15.72 -16.41
CA ALA A 428 -14.25 -15.23 -17.16
C ALA A 428 -14.57 -16.17 -18.35
N PRO A 429 -15.85 -16.33 -18.76
CA PRO A 429 -16.21 -17.19 -19.89
C PRO A 429 -15.51 -16.84 -21.21
N TYR A 430 -15.35 -15.55 -21.51
CA TYR A 430 -14.69 -15.12 -22.74
C TYR A 430 -13.21 -15.54 -22.78
N ILE A 431 -12.51 -15.44 -21.65
CA ILE A 431 -11.11 -15.89 -21.51
C ILE A 431 -11.04 -17.40 -21.70
N ALA A 432 -11.95 -18.15 -21.05
CA ALA A 432 -12.01 -19.59 -21.19
C ALA A 432 -12.26 -20.02 -22.64
N ASP A 433 -13.18 -19.37 -23.36
CA ASP A 433 -13.47 -19.67 -24.76
C ASP A 433 -12.27 -19.37 -25.68
N GLN A 434 -11.60 -18.24 -25.44
CA GLN A 434 -10.40 -17.85 -26.17
C GLN A 434 -9.23 -18.82 -25.91
N MET A 435 -9.07 -19.29 -24.67
CA MET A 435 -8.10 -20.34 -24.32
C MET A 435 -8.40 -21.68 -25.01
N LYS A 436 -9.68 -22.09 -25.11
CA LYS A 436 -10.09 -23.31 -25.82
C LYS A 436 -9.79 -23.22 -27.31
N GLN A 437 -10.22 -22.13 -27.96
CA GLN A 437 -10.03 -21.93 -29.40
C GLN A 437 -8.56 -21.96 -29.81
N ARG A 438 -7.66 -21.56 -28.90
CA ARG A 438 -6.22 -21.45 -29.15
C ARG A 438 -5.40 -22.60 -28.57
N GLY A 439 -6.05 -23.63 -28.02
CA GLY A 439 -5.38 -24.83 -27.49
C GLY A 439 -4.48 -24.57 -26.28
N LEU A 440 -4.80 -23.60 -25.42
CA LEU A 440 -3.97 -23.23 -24.28
C LEU A 440 -3.94 -24.27 -23.15
N THR A 441 -4.77 -25.31 -23.23
CA THR A 441 -4.73 -26.49 -22.35
C THR A 441 -3.60 -27.49 -22.68
N LEU A 442 -2.92 -27.34 -23.81
CA LEU A 442 -1.80 -28.21 -24.22
C LEU A 442 -0.50 -27.84 -23.48
N GLY A 443 0.48 -28.75 -23.45
CA GLY A 443 1.82 -28.50 -22.87
C GLY A 443 1.85 -28.47 -21.33
N ASN A 444 0.99 -29.24 -20.67
CA ASN A 444 0.88 -29.32 -19.20
C ASN A 444 1.99 -30.16 -18.52
N ASP A 445 3.03 -30.53 -19.27
CA ASP A 445 4.15 -31.37 -18.88
C ASP A 445 5.51 -30.70 -19.17
N MET A 446 5.50 -29.38 -19.37
CA MET A 446 6.66 -28.58 -19.77
C MET A 446 7.08 -27.60 -18.67
N GLY A 447 8.29 -27.05 -18.74
CA GLY A 447 8.80 -26.08 -17.77
C GLY A 447 10.29 -25.87 -17.94
N ARG A 448 10.79 -24.66 -17.66
CA ARG A 448 12.22 -24.33 -17.84
C ARG A 448 12.79 -23.55 -16.68
N ILE A 449 14.10 -23.68 -16.50
CA ILE A 449 14.93 -22.73 -15.76
C ILE A 449 15.86 -22.07 -16.76
N TYR A 450 15.86 -20.74 -16.78
CA TYR A 450 16.75 -19.94 -17.59
C TYR A 450 17.72 -19.15 -16.70
N ARG A 451 18.88 -18.81 -17.27
CA ARG A 451 19.74 -17.75 -16.72
C ARG A 451 20.01 -16.67 -17.76
N LEU A 452 19.99 -15.42 -17.31
CA LEU A 452 20.43 -14.27 -18.07
C LEU A 452 21.86 -13.94 -17.66
N VAL A 453 22.73 -13.71 -18.66
CA VAL A 453 24.16 -13.45 -18.46
C VAL A 453 24.61 -12.26 -19.32
N ALA A 454 25.46 -11.41 -18.79
CA ALA A 454 26.16 -10.38 -19.55
C ALA A 454 27.08 -11.02 -20.60
N THR A 455 27.15 -10.44 -21.80
CA THR A 455 27.90 -11.00 -22.94
C THR A 455 29.39 -10.70 -22.90
N ASP A 456 29.80 -9.67 -22.17
CA ASP A 456 31.18 -9.17 -22.07
C ASP A 456 31.95 -9.75 -20.88
N ARG A 457 31.32 -10.63 -20.09
CA ARG A 457 31.88 -11.19 -18.85
C ARG A 457 31.81 -12.71 -18.86
N PRO A 458 32.92 -13.42 -18.57
CA PRO A 458 32.88 -14.86 -18.42
C PRO A 458 32.01 -15.26 -17.22
N ILE A 459 31.42 -16.44 -17.31
CA ILE A 459 30.67 -17.06 -16.21
C ILE A 459 31.58 -18.07 -15.51
N ASP A 460 31.67 -17.98 -14.18
CA ASP A 460 32.35 -18.98 -13.38
C ASP A 460 31.39 -20.14 -13.08
N ARG A 461 31.67 -21.30 -13.67
CA ARG A 461 30.86 -22.52 -13.51
C ARG A 461 31.40 -23.45 -12.43
N THR A 462 32.42 -23.02 -11.69
CA THR A 462 33.00 -23.83 -10.62
C THR A 462 31.94 -24.06 -9.52
N PRO A 463 31.62 -25.31 -9.18
CA PRO A 463 30.66 -25.58 -8.11
C PRO A 463 31.13 -25.00 -6.77
N PRO A 464 30.26 -24.32 -6.01
CA PRO A 464 30.66 -23.58 -4.81
C PRO A 464 31.12 -24.48 -3.65
N ARG A 465 30.54 -25.68 -3.52
CA ARG A 465 30.87 -26.71 -2.51
C ARG A 465 30.94 -26.19 -1.06
N LEU A 466 30.04 -25.30 -0.68
CA LEU A 466 30.05 -24.66 0.65
C LEU A 466 29.63 -25.62 1.78
N SER A 467 28.92 -26.72 1.50
CA SER A 467 28.50 -27.65 2.56
C SER A 467 29.71 -28.27 3.29
N GLN A 468 30.82 -28.46 2.56
CA GLN A 468 32.06 -29.07 3.03
C GLN A 468 33.14 -28.04 3.42
N ALA A 469 32.91 -26.74 3.19
CA ALA A 469 33.87 -25.69 3.49
C ALA A 469 34.15 -25.61 5.00
N THR A 470 35.38 -25.29 5.40
CA THR A 470 35.71 -25.01 6.81
C THR A 470 35.10 -23.69 7.27
N ASP A 471 34.89 -23.52 8.57
CA ASP A 471 34.33 -22.26 9.10
C ASP A 471 35.21 -21.05 8.78
N GLU A 472 36.53 -21.25 8.70
CA GLU A 472 37.47 -20.21 8.28
C GLU A 472 37.27 -19.82 6.81
N SER A 473 37.02 -20.79 5.93
CA SER A 473 36.69 -20.54 4.52
C SER A 473 35.34 -19.85 4.39
N LEU A 474 34.31 -20.32 5.11
CA LEU A 474 32.99 -19.68 5.14
C LEU A 474 33.07 -18.22 5.60
N ALA A 475 33.84 -17.93 6.65
CA ALA A 475 34.04 -16.57 7.11
C ALA A 475 34.70 -15.68 6.05
N ARG A 476 35.63 -16.20 5.25
CA ARG A 476 36.20 -15.48 4.10
C ARG A 476 35.17 -15.25 2.98
N HIS A 477 34.23 -16.18 2.77
CA HIS A 477 33.16 -16.00 1.77
C HIS A 477 32.13 -14.91 2.15
N LEU A 478 32.09 -14.44 3.39
CA LEU A 478 31.36 -13.22 3.73
C LEU A 478 31.93 -11.99 3.00
N ALA A 479 33.19 -12.05 2.54
CA ALA A 479 33.79 -11.07 1.66
C ALA A 479 33.64 -11.40 0.18
N HIS A 480 32.72 -12.26 -0.26
CA HIS A 480 32.53 -12.55 -1.68
C HIS A 480 31.69 -11.44 -2.38
N PRO A 481 31.99 -11.04 -3.64
CA PRO A 481 31.25 -9.97 -4.34
C PRO A 481 29.77 -10.33 -4.60
N ASN A 482 29.47 -11.61 -4.79
CA ASN A 482 28.10 -12.13 -4.91
C ASN A 482 27.42 -12.28 -3.54
N GLY A 483 26.23 -11.69 -3.38
CA GLY A 483 25.40 -11.78 -2.18
C GLY A 483 24.96 -13.19 -1.81
N TRP A 484 24.79 -14.09 -2.79
CA TRP A 484 24.45 -15.50 -2.52
C TRP A 484 25.51 -16.17 -1.65
N TRP A 485 26.80 -15.99 -2.00
CA TRP A 485 27.92 -16.58 -1.24
C TRP A 485 27.97 -16.06 0.18
N ARG A 486 27.76 -14.74 0.37
CA ARG A 486 27.79 -14.13 1.69
C ARG A 486 26.66 -14.64 2.58
N LEU A 487 25.44 -14.68 2.05
CA LEU A 487 24.26 -15.11 2.79
C LEU A 487 24.30 -16.61 3.11
N THR A 488 24.69 -17.45 2.15
CA THR A 488 24.84 -18.90 2.35
C THR A 488 25.94 -19.21 3.36
N ALA A 489 27.09 -18.54 3.28
CA ALA A 489 28.16 -18.72 4.25
C ALA A 489 27.76 -18.25 5.66
N GLN A 490 27.05 -17.11 5.77
CA GLN A 490 26.50 -16.66 7.05
C GLN A 490 25.53 -17.69 7.62
N ARG A 491 24.57 -18.18 6.84
CA ARG A 491 23.60 -19.21 7.28
C ARG A 491 24.33 -20.43 7.83
N LEU A 492 25.30 -20.98 7.09
CA LEU A 492 26.06 -22.15 7.53
C LEU A 492 26.87 -21.90 8.81
N LEU A 493 27.50 -20.72 8.95
CA LEU A 493 28.20 -20.37 10.19
C LEU A 493 27.25 -20.25 11.40
N VAL A 494 26.05 -19.70 11.19
CA VAL A 494 25.01 -19.55 12.22
C VAL A 494 24.36 -20.89 12.59
N GLU A 495 24.26 -21.83 11.65
CA GLU A 495 23.82 -23.20 11.91
C GLU A 495 24.89 -23.98 12.69
N ARG A 496 26.17 -23.90 12.27
CA ARG A 496 27.29 -24.61 12.91
C ARG A 496 27.68 -24.07 14.29
N ARG A 497 27.52 -22.77 14.52
CA ARG A 497 27.75 -22.07 15.81
C ARG A 497 29.12 -22.33 16.43
N ASN A 498 30.15 -22.48 15.60
CA ASN A 498 31.49 -22.70 16.12
C ASN A 498 32.08 -21.39 16.68
N PRO A 499 32.32 -21.27 18.00
CA PRO A 499 32.88 -20.06 18.60
C PRO A 499 34.28 -19.71 18.08
N ALA A 500 35.03 -20.70 17.56
CA ALA A 500 36.41 -20.51 17.10
C ALA A 500 36.54 -19.55 15.91
N VAL A 501 35.45 -19.31 15.16
CA VAL A 501 35.46 -18.39 14.01
C VAL A 501 35.33 -16.91 14.43
N ALA A 502 34.89 -16.63 15.66
CA ALA A 502 34.58 -15.28 16.12
C ALA A 502 35.76 -14.28 15.98
N PRO A 503 37.04 -14.63 16.28
CA PRO A 503 38.17 -13.71 16.08
C PRO A 503 38.32 -13.26 14.61
N LEU A 504 38.09 -14.16 13.64
CA LEU A 504 38.16 -13.83 12.23
C LEU A 504 36.99 -12.92 11.81
N LEU A 505 35.78 -13.21 12.30
CA LEU A 505 34.61 -12.36 12.04
C LEU A 505 34.77 -10.95 12.63
N ARG A 506 35.34 -10.80 13.82
CA ARG A 506 35.63 -9.49 14.42
C ARG A 506 36.63 -8.68 13.60
N ARG A 507 37.63 -9.34 13.01
CA ARG A 507 38.56 -8.69 12.08
C ARG A 507 37.84 -8.27 10.79
N LEU A 508 37.00 -9.15 10.24
CA LEU A 508 36.24 -8.87 9.03
C LEU A 508 35.16 -7.80 9.22
N ALA A 509 34.68 -7.58 10.45
CA ALA A 509 33.78 -6.48 10.79
C ALA A 509 34.43 -5.09 10.72
N ARG A 510 35.75 -5.02 10.47
CA ARG A 510 36.54 -3.79 10.29
C ARG A 510 36.97 -3.67 8.83
N PRO A 511 37.35 -2.47 8.34
CA PRO A 511 37.90 -2.30 7.00
C PRO A 511 39.33 -2.88 6.91
N ASP A 512 39.43 -4.22 6.88
CA ASP A 512 40.69 -4.98 6.76
C ASP A 512 40.88 -5.46 5.32
N THR A 513 41.74 -4.75 4.57
CA THR A 513 42.03 -5.06 3.16
C THR A 513 42.81 -6.35 2.95
N SER A 514 43.36 -6.96 4.01
CA SER A 514 43.97 -8.30 3.94
C SER A 514 42.93 -9.42 3.85
N LEU A 515 41.69 -9.15 4.28
CA LEU A 515 40.57 -10.11 4.24
C LEU A 515 39.57 -9.79 3.13
N ASP A 516 39.34 -8.52 2.84
CA ASP A 516 38.53 -8.06 1.71
C ASP A 516 39.25 -6.94 0.97
N PRO A 517 39.87 -7.20 -0.20
CA PRO A 517 40.62 -6.20 -0.95
C PRO A 517 39.83 -4.93 -1.29
N GLN A 518 38.50 -5.02 -1.38
CA GLN A 518 37.63 -3.89 -1.68
C GLN A 518 37.07 -3.21 -0.42
N ALA A 519 37.32 -3.77 0.76
CA ALA A 519 36.74 -3.35 2.03
C ALA A 519 35.24 -3.04 1.88
N ARG A 520 34.46 -4.01 1.39
CA ARG A 520 33.03 -3.83 1.12
C ARG A 520 32.23 -3.68 2.42
N PRO A 521 31.28 -2.72 2.50
CA PRO A 521 30.42 -2.57 3.66
C PRO A 521 29.50 -3.78 3.89
N GLU A 522 29.14 -4.51 2.83
CA GLU A 522 28.37 -5.75 2.95
C GLU A 522 29.14 -6.82 3.70
N SER A 523 30.44 -6.97 3.43
CA SER A 523 31.30 -7.94 4.12
C SER A 523 31.30 -7.69 5.63
N ARG A 524 31.45 -6.43 6.03
CA ARG A 524 31.41 -6.01 7.45
C ARG A 524 30.04 -6.24 8.07
N SER A 525 28.97 -5.90 7.34
CA SER A 525 27.59 -6.10 7.79
C SER A 525 27.29 -7.59 8.02
N HIS A 526 27.64 -8.46 7.07
CA HIS A 526 27.50 -9.91 7.23
C HIS A 526 28.33 -10.44 8.41
N ALA A 527 29.55 -9.96 8.63
CA ALA A 527 30.35 -10.35 9.79
C ALA A 527 29.67 -9.99 11.13
N LEU A 528 29.09 -8.78 11.24
CA LEU A 528 28.35 -8.33 12.42
C LEU A 528 27.10 -9.19 12.68
N TRP A 529 26.30 -9.45 11.64
CA TRP A 529 25.10 -10.27 11.75
C TRP A 529 25.41 -11.76 11.99
N THR A 530 26.54 -12.25 11.48
CA THR A 530 27.03 -13.61 11.79
C THR A 530 27.43 -13.69 13.25
N LEU A 531 28.16 -12.70 13.78
CA LEU A 531 28.50 -12.62 15.21
C LEU A 531 27.26 -12.58 16.12
N ASP A 532 26.20 -11.86 15.75
CA ASP A 532 24.91 -11.90 16.46
C ASP A 532 24.29 -13.30 16.39
N GLY A 533 24.24 -13.91 15.21
CA GLY A 533 23.64 -15.22 14.98
C GLY A 533 24.31 -16.36 15.74
N ILE A 534 25.64 -16.33 15.88
CA ILE A 534 26.39 -17.30 16.70
C ILE A 534 26.47 -16.93 18.19
N GLY A 535 25.96 -15.76 18.59
CA GLY A 535 25.97 -15.30 19.99
C GLY A 535 27.32 -14.78 20.50
N HIS A 536 28.18 -14.29 19.62
CA HIS A 536 29.52 -13.77 19.94
C HIS A 536 29.74 -12.29 19.63
N LEU A 537 28.66 -11.55 19.33
CA LEU A 537 28.71 -10.09 19.19
C LEU A 537 29.07 -9.42 20.53
N ASP A 538 29.97 -8.43 20.49
CA ASP A 538 30.44 -7.71 21.67
C ASP A 538 30.54 -6.20 21.47
N TRP A 539 30.66 -5.47 22.59
CA TRP A 539 30.72 -4.01 22.61
C TRP A 539 31.92 -3.43 21.84
N PRO A 540 33.17 -3.94 21.98
CA PRO A 540 34.29 -3.41 21.21
C PRO A 540 34.06 -3.49 19.70
N THR A 541 33.55 -4.61 19.20
CA THR A 541 33.26 -4.77 17.77
C THR A 541 32.17 -3.82 17.30
N LEU A 542 31.11 -3.63 18.09
CA LEU A 542 30.04 -2.69 17.78
C LEU A 542 30.47 -1.23 17.81
N LEU A 543 31.36 -0.85 18.75
CA LEU A 543 31.91 0.50 18.83
C LEU A 543 32.75 0.82 17.59
N ASP A 544 33.63 -0.10 17.19
CA ASP A 544 34.42 0.07 15.97
C ASP A 544 33.52 0.19 14.73
N ALA A 545 32.48 -0.65 14.62
CA ALA A 545 31.53 -0.61 13.52
C ALA A 545 30.62 0.64 13.54
N ALA A 546 30.31 1.19 14.71
CA ALA A 546 29.58 2.44 14.83
C ALA A 546 30.41 3.65 14.35
N ASP A 547 31.73 3.52 14.28
CA ASP A 547 32.65 4.53 13.73
C ASP A 547 33.12 4.20 12.30
N ASP A 548 32.50 3.21 11.64
CA ASP A 548 32.86 2.80 10.28
C ASP A 548 32.69 3.96 9.27
N PRO A 549 33.59 4.07 8.27
CA PRO A 549 33.44 5.08 7.22
C PRO A 549 32.12 4.99 6.45
N HIS A 550 31.55 3.78 6.30
CA HIS A 550 30.34 3.57 5.53
C HIS A 550 29.07 3.59 6.40
N GLU A 551 28.07 4.37 5.99
CA GLU A 551 26.85 4.62 6.77
C GLU A 551 26.00 3.36 7.02
N SER A 552 26.00 2.40 6.09
CA SER A 552 25.26 1.15 6.28
C SER A 552 25.82 0.30 7.42
N VAL A 553 27.15 0.29 7.59
CA VAL A 553 27.82 -0.45 8.68
C VAL A 553 27.55 0.25 10.01
N ARG A 554 27.61 1.59 10.04
CA ARG A 554 27.20 2.36 11.22
C ARG A 554 25.75 2.09 11.60
N ALA A 555 24.82 2.11 10.63
CA ALA A 555 23.41 1.79 10.88
C ALA A 555 23.23 0.34 11.39
N ALA A 556 23.89 -0.65 10.79
CA ALA A 556 23.86 -2.03 11.26
C ALA A 556 24.37 -2.17 12.70
N ALA A 557 25.46 -1.47 13.05
CA ALA A 557 25.99 -1.43 14.41
C ALA A 557 24.98 -0.82 15.40
N LEU A 558 24.31 0.28 15.04
CA LEU A 558 23.27 0.89 15.89
C LEU A 558 22.06 -0.02 16.08
N ARG A 559 21.64 -0.78 15.04
CA ARG A 559 20.55 -1.77 15.13
C ARG A 559 20.92 -2.92 16.06
N LEU A 560 22.10 -3.52 15.86
CA LEU A 560 22.58 -4.64 16.65
C LEU A 560 22.89 -4.25 18.09
N GLY A 561 23.51 -3.09 18.30
CA GLY A 561 23.74 -2.57 19.64
C GLY A 561 22.46 -2.20 20.38
N GLY A 562 21.44 -1.68 19.68
CA GLY A 562 20.09 -1.52 20.24
C GLY A 562 19.49 -2.83 20.75
N ARG A 563 19.68 -3.94 20.00
CA ARG A 563 19.26 -5.29 20.42
C ARG A 563 20.03 -5.80 21.65
N LEU A 564 21.34 -5.53 21.76
CA LEU A 564 22.10 -5.88 22.95
C LEU A 564 21.67 -5.04 24.16
N LEU A 565 21.46 -3.73 24.00
CA LEU A 565 20.97 -2.84 25.04
C LEU A 565 19.59 -3.27 25.57
N ALA A 566 18.73 -3.82 24.71
CA ALA A 566 17.41 -4.33 25.10
C ALA A 566 17.48 -5.56 26.05
N ARG A 567 18.65 -6.21 26.17
CA ARG A 567 18.88 -7.31 27.13
C ARG A 567 19.34 -6.81 28.51
N LEU A 568 19.67 -5.52 28.63
CA LEU A 568 20.08 -4.88 29.88
C LEU A 568 18.89 -4.18 30.56
N PRO A 569 18.97 -3.90 31.87
CA PRO A 569 18.00 -3.04 32.53
C PRO A 569 17.90 -1.67 31.85
N ASN A 570 16.72 -1.05 31.93
CA ASN A 570 16.44 0.27 31.36
C ASN A 570 15.89 1.19 32.48
N PRO A 571 16.58 2.29 32.84
CA PRO A 571 17.85 2.75 32.27
C PRO A 571 19.01 1.80 32.58
N THR A 572 20.07 1.87 31.77
CA THR A 572 21.27 1.06 32.00
C THR A 572 21.87 1.41 33.37
N PRO A 573 22.15 0.42 34.24
CA PRO A 573 22.75 0.66 35.57
C PRO A 573 24.16 1.26 35.48
N ASP A 574 24.76 1.56 36.64
CA ASP A 574 26.09 2.18 36.81
C ASP A 574 27.06 1.89 35.65
N PRO A 575 27.55 2.93 34.93
CA PRO A 575 28.54 2.80 33.87
C PRO A 575 29.79 1.96 34.22
N ALA A 576 30.11 1.82 35.50
CA ALA A 576 31.20 0.95 35.96
C ALA A 576 30.91 -0.55 35.80
N ALA A 577 29.64 -0.97 35.81
CA ALA A 577 29.22 -2.37 35.73
C ALA A 577 29.27 -2.94 34.31
N ASP A 578 28.99 -2.13 33.29
CA ASP A 578 29.22 -2.47 31.87
C ASP A 578 29.78 -1.24 31.12
N PRO A 579 31.12 -1.05 31.14
CA PRO A 579 31.77 0.07 30.46
C PRO A 579 31.56 0.05 28.93
N GLY A 580 31.30 -1.13 28.34
CA GLY A 580 31.05 -1.28 26.92
C GLY A 580 29.68 -0.72 26.53
N ALA A 581 28.64 -1.11 27.28
CA ALA A 581 27.30 -0.56 27.11
C ALA A 581 27.27 0.96 27.33
N ALA A 582 27.97 1.46 28.35
CA ALA A 582 28.06 2.90 28.64
C ALA A 582 28.70 3.68 27.47
N ARG A 583 29.82 3.19 26.92
CA ARG A 583 30.46 3.81 25.74
C ARG A 583 29.56 3.74 24.51
N PHE A 584 28.86 2.63 24.31
CA PHE A 584 27.96 2.48 23.18
C PHE A 584 26.77 3.43 23.27
N LEU A 585 26.20 3.62 24.46
CA LEU A 585 25.17 4.63 24.71
C LEU A 585 25.67 6.04 24.38
N GLU A 586 26.88 6.40 24.79
CA GLU A 586 27.48 7.70 24.43
C GLU A 586 27.60 7.85 22.90
N ARG A 587 28.04 6.80 22.20
CA ARG A 587 28.08 6.80 20.73
C ARG A 587 26.70 6.93 20.09
N LEU A 588 25.71 6.23 20.62
CA LEU A 588 24.31 6.27 20.17
C LEU A 588 23.70 7.66 20.38
N ARG A 589 24.03 8.35 21.47
CA ARG A 589 23.56 9.72 21.76
C ARG A 589 24.11 10.78 20.81
N ARG A 590 25.26 10.51 20.18
CA ARG A 590 25.85 11.36 19.12
C ARG A 590 25.32 11.03 17.71
N ALA A 591 24.78 9.84 17.50
CA ALA A 591 24.30 9.39 16.19
C ALA A 591 23.15 10.23 15.58
N PRO A 592 22.29 10.94 16.34
CA PRO A 592 21.36 11.92 15.77
C PRO A 592 22.01 13.07 15.00
N ASP A 593 23.31 13.31 15.20
CA ASP A 593 24.12 14.30 14.48
C ASP A 593 24.96 13.68 13.35
N ASP A 594 24.81 12.39 13.04
CA ASP A 594 25.53 11.72 11.93
C ASP A 594 25.15 12.36 10.58
N PRO A 595 26.11 12.55 9.64
CA PRO A 595 25.82 13.14 8.33
C PRO A 595 24.85 12.29 7.49
N ALA A 596 24.82 10.97 7.70
CA ALA A 596 23.99 10.06 6.90
C ALA A 596 22.59 9.87 7.51
N GLU A 597 21.57 10.08 6.70
CA GLU A 597 20.17 9.93 7.12
C GLU A 597 19.79 8.51 7.60
N PRO A 598 20.26 7.41 6.97
CA PRO A 598 20.00 6.06 7.48
C PRO A 598 20.51 5.84 8.90
N VAL A 599 21.64 6.45 9.26
CA VAL A 599 22.20 6.35 10.62
C VAL A 599 21.35 7.12 11.62
N ARG A 600 20.88 8.32 11.25
CA ARG A 600 19.96 9.12 12.10
C ARG A 600 18.62 8.42 12.31
N LEU A 601 18.05 7.82 11.27
CA LEU A 601 16.80 7.04 11.40
C LEU A 601 17.00 5.84 12.33
N GLN A 602 18.09 5.09 12.14
CA GLN A 602 18.39 3.95 13.01
C GLN A 602 18.72 4.39 14.45
N ALA A 603 19.33 5.57 14.64
CA ALA A 603 19.52 6.15 15.96
C ALA A 603 18.18 6.44 16.64
N ALA A 604 17.19 6.99 15.91
CA ALA A 604 15.84 7.20 16.43
C ALA A 604 15.19 5.89 16.89
N LEU A 605 15.28 4.84 16.05
CA LEU A 605 14.74 3.50 16.35
C LEU A 605 15.41 2.85 17.57
N SER A 606 16.73 3.01 17.71
CA SER A 606 17.49 2.44 18.84
C SER A 606 17.39 3.26 20.13
N LEU A 607 17.16 4.58 20.04
CA LEU A 607 16.99 5.49 21.18
C LEU A 607 15.56 5.52 21.72
N ALA A 608 14.54 5.41 20.87
CA ALA A 608 13.15 5.59 21.30
C ALA A 608 12.72 4.69 22.49
N PRO A 609 13.15 3.41 22.58
CA PRO A 609 12.83 2.53 23.71
C PRO A 609 13.59 2.85 25.01
N ARG A 610 14.55 3.78 24.98
CA ARG A 610 15.51 4.03 26.06
C ARG A 610 15.00 5.11 27.02
N THR A 611 15.31 4.97 28.30
CA THR A 611 14.91 5.94 29.36
C THR A 611 16.10 6.66 30.00
N GLU A 612 17.29 6.55 29.43
CA GLU A 612 18.46 7.29 29.89
C GLU A 612 18.19 8.81 29.91
N PRO A 613 18.71 9.57 30.90
CA PRO A 613 18.51 11.02 30.99
C PRO A 613 18.86 11.72 29.68
N GLY A 614 18.04 12.64 29.19
CA GLY A 614 18.28 13.39 27.95
C GLY A 614 18.00 12.65 26.64
N THR A 615 17.57 11.38 26.68
CA THR A 615 17.11 10.67 25.46
C THR A 615 15.93 11.40 24.82
N ASP A 616 14.96 11.86 25.61
CA ASP A 616 13.75 12.50 25.08
C ASP A 616 14.07 13.81 24.34
N THR A 617 15.03 14.60 24.83
CA THR A 617 15.54 15.81 24.13
C THR A 617 16.17 15.45 22.79
N LEU A 618 16.89 14.33 22.71
CA LEU A 618 17.48 13.86 21.45
C LEU A 618 16.40 13.46 20.44
N LEU A 619 15.35 12.76 20.89
CA LEU A 619 14.20 12.38 20.06
C LEU A 619 13.42 13.62 19.59
N ALA A 620 13.17 14.57 20.49
CA ALA A 620 12.53 15.85 20.16
C ALA A 620 13.32 16.62 19.10
N ARG A 621 14.64 16.66 19.23
CA ARG A 621 15.55 17.28 18.26
C ARG A 621 15.54 16.57 16.90
N LEU A 622 15.44 15.24 16.88
CA LEU A 622 15.30 14.48 15.63
C LEU A 622 13.98 14.80 14.92
N LEU A 623 12.87 14.83 15.66
CA LEU A 623 11.58 15.30 15.16
C LEU A 623 11.70 16.74 14.67
N ASP A 624 12.52 17.57 15.31
CA ASP A 624 12.72 18.97 14.91
C ASP A 624 13.69 19.20 13.74
N ARG A 625 14.40 18.17 13.29
CA ARG A 625 15.28 18.24 12.12
C ARG A 625 14.69 17.57 10.89
N HIS A 626 13.82 16.58 11.09
CA HIS A 626 13.33 15.72 10.01
C HIS A 626 11.83 15.79 9.86
N ASP A 627 11.36 16.33 8.74
CA ASP A 627 9.96 16.27 8.36
C ASP A 627 9.67 15.00 7.54
N SER A 628 9.75 13.84 8.20
CA SER A 628 9.54 12.54 7.56
C SER A 628 8.66 11.64 8.43
N PRO A 629 7.69 10.93 7.83
CA PRO A 629 6.87 9.96 8.55
C PRO A 629 7.70 8.84 9.17
N LEU A 630 8.89 8.54 8.61
CA LEU A 630 9.77 7.51 9.13
C LEU A 630 10.37 7.88 10.48
N PHE A 631 10.77 9.14 10.67
CA PHE A 631 11.29 9.60 11.98
C PHE A 631 10.19 9.67 13.03
N ARG A 632 8.98 10.11 12.66
CA ARG A 632 7.84 10.10 13.57
C ARG A 632 7.47 8.68 13.97
N THR A 633 7.36 7.77 13.01
CA THR A 633 7.10 6.35 13.25
C THR A 633 8.20 5.73 14.12
N ALA A 634 9.47 6.02 13.86
CA ALA A 634 10.58 5.53 14.66
C ALA A 634 10.43 5.92 16.14
N VAL A 635 10.11 7.19 16.42
CA VAL A 635 9.85 7.67 17.79
C VAL A 635 8.62 6.99 18.39
N LEU A 636 7.47 7.04 17.70
CA LEU A 636 6.19 6.46 18.18
C LEU A 636 6.31 4.95 18.47
N SER A 637 7.14 4.24 17.70
CA SER A 637 7.34 2.81 17.84
C SER A 637 8.03 2.42 19.16
N GLY A 638 8.98 3.24 19.63
CA GLY A 638 9.76 2.93 20.83
C GLY A 638 9.25 3.54 22.13
N ILE A 639 8.40 4.58 22.08
CA ILE A 639 7.89 5.26 23.30
C ILE A 639 6.70 4.55 23.98
N HIS A 640 6.49 3.26 23.73
CA HIS A 640 5.40 2.53 24.35
C HIS A 640 5.45 2.62 25.89
N GLN A 641 4.32 2.95 26.54
CA GLN A 641 4.18 3.26 27.98
C GLN A 641 4.86 4.56 28.45
N ARG A 642 5.50 5.29 27.55
CA ARG A 642 6.15 6.59 27.78
C ARG A 642 5.48 7.72 27.01
N GLU A 643 4.36 7.47 26.34
CA GLU A 643 3.71 8.43 25.44
C GLU A 643 3.37 9.75 26.16
N ILE A 644 2.79 9.68 27.36
CA ILE A 644 2.47 10.87 28.17
C ILE A 644 3.72 11.55 28.72
N ALA A 645 4.70 10.79 29.19
CA ALA A 645 5.95 11.35 29.69
C ALA A 645 6.70 12.10 28.59
N PHE A 646 6.72 11.53 27.38
CA PHE A 646 7.32 12.15 26.20
C PHE A 646 6.53 13.39 25.77
N LEU A 647 5.19 13.32 25.71
CA LEU A 647 4.34 14.48 25.44
C LEU A 647 4.65 15.62 26.42
N HIS A 648 4.66 15.35 27.73
CA HIS A 648 4.98 16.35 28.73
C HIS A 648 6.38 16.94 28.50
N HIS A 649 7.38 16.10 28.22
CA HIS A 649 8.73 16.56 27.89
C HIS A 649 8.76 17.51 26.69
N LEU A 650 8.05 17.19 25.60
CA LEU A 650 7.94 18.08 24.44
C LEU A 650 7.32 19.42 24.82
N LEU A 651 6.20 19.41 25.54
CA LEU A 651 5.45 20.64 25.81
C LEU A 651 6.11 21.53 26.86
N THR A 652 6.79 20.96 27.86
CA THR A 652 7.36 21.74 28.98
C THR A 652 8.88 21.86 28.92
N GLY A 653 9.56 20.85 28.37
CA GLY A 653 11.01 20.73 28.37
C GLY A 653 11.69 21.29 27.13
N GLU A 654 10.96 21.42 26.01
CA GLU A 654 11.52 21.80 24.72
C GLU A 654 10.94 23.15 24.23
N PRO A 655 11.68 24.27 24.38
CA PRO A 655 11.19 25.61 24.01
C PRO A 655 10.76 25.72 22.54
N SER A 656 11.38 24.96 21.64
CA SER A 656 11.03 24.96 20.22
C SER A 656 9.57 24.54 19.99
N TRP A 657 9.03 23.65 20.84
CA TRP A 657 7.67 23.17 20.78
C TRP A 657 6.64 24.16 21.30
N HIS A 658 7.02 25.36 21.77
CA HIS A 658 6.03 26.42 22.04
C HIS A 658 5.56 27.12 20.76
N ASN A 659 6.30 26.96 19.65
CA ASN A 659 6.00 27.57 18.36
C ASN A 659 5.37 26.53 17.41
N PRO A 660 4.26 26.86 16.74
CA PRO A 660 3.61 25.94 15.81
C PRO A 660 4.50 25.70 14.58
N SER A 661 4.50 24.45 14.11
CA SER A 661 4.94 24.08 12.76
C SER A 661 4.13 22.87 12.32
N GLU A 662 3.92 22.71 11.02
CA GLU A 662 3.16 21.57 10.52
C GLU A 662 3.72 20.22 11.01
N ARG A 663 5.04 20.09 11.03
CA ARG A 663 5.73 18.87 11.48
C ARG A 663 5.43 18.53 12.94
N ARG A 664 5.43 19.53 13.85
CA ARG A 664 5.11 19.33 15.27
C ARG A 664 3.62 19.00 15.45
N GLN A 665 2.76 19.70 14.72
CA GLN A 665 1.33 19.43 14.70
C GLN A 665 1.04 18.00 14.23
N ARG A 666 1.68 17.55 13.14
CA ARG A 666 1.59 16.16 12.64
C ARG A 666 2.01 15.16 13.71
N PHE A 667 3.10 15.39 14.43
CA PHE A 667 3.51 14.47 15.49
C PHE A 667 2.48 14.40 16.64
N LEU A 668 1.97 15.55 17.12
CA LEU A 668 0.94 15.55 18.17
C LEU A 668 -0.36 14.89 17.70
N HIS A 669 -0.74 15.11 16.44
CA HIS A 669 -1.88 14.46 15.80
C HIS A 669 -1.72 12.93 15.78
N GLU A 670 -0.57 12.43 15.28
CA GLU A 670 -0.28 10.99 15.21
C GLU A 670 -0.17 10.35 16.62
N LEU A 671 0.35 11.08 17.61
CA LEU A 671 0.38 10.63 19.00
C LEU A 671 -1.02 10.50 19.60
N ALA A 672 -1.92 11.44 19.30
CA ALA A 672 -3.30 11.38 19.75
C ALA A 672 -4.10 10.27 19.05
N GLU A 673 -3.87 10.04 17.75
CA GLU A 673 -4.42 8.87 17.05
C GLU A 673 -3.98 7.57 17.74
N LEU A 674 -2.69 7.43 18.02
CA LEU A 674 -2.12 6.27 18.72
C LEU A 674 -2.76 6.09 20.11
N ALA A 675 -2.97 7.21 20.83
CA ALA A 675 -3.64 7.19 22.13
C ALA A 675 -5.07 6.67 22.04
N LEU A 676 -5.85 7.08 21.05
CA LEU A 676 -7.22 6.56 20.86
C LEU A 676 -7.22 5.10 20.42
N ASP A 677 -6.32 4.72 19.51
CA ASP A 677 -6.16 3.33 19.07
C ASP A 677 -5.73 2.40 20.22
N SER A 678 -5.09 2.93 21.27
CA SER A 678 -4.80 2.17 22.49
C SER A 678 -6.06 1.76 23.26
N ARG A 679 -7.11 2.57 23.17
CA ARG A 679 -8.33 2.52 24.00
C ARG A 679 -8.05 2.48 25.51
N ALA A 680 -6.87 2.90 25.95
CA ALA A 680 -6.43 2.82 27.33
C ALA A 680 -6.74 4.15 28.07
N PRO A 681 -7.59 4.14 29.11
CA PRO A 681 -7.87 5.35 29.90
C PRO A 681 -6.61 5.96 30.52
N ALA A 682 -5.63 5.12 30.88
CA ALA A 682 -4.33 5.56 31.41
C ALA A 682 -3.52 6.44 30.45
N LEU A 683 -3.77 6.35 29.15
CA LEU A 683 -3.16 7.20 28.12
C LEU A 683 -4.09 8.35 27.71
N LEU A 684 -5.40 8.10 27.61
CA LEU A 684 -6.37 9.09 27.14
C LEU A 684 -6.67 10.17 28.17
N GLU A 685 -6.81 9.84 29.46
CA GLU A 685 -7.11 10.85 30.48
C GLU A 685 -6.00 11.90 30.63
N PRO A 686 -4.70 11.54 30.77
CA PRO A 686 -3.67 12.55 30.89
C PRO A 686 -3.50 13.37 29.60
N LEU A 687 -3.78 12.79 28.43
CA LEU A 687 -3.76 13.52 27.16
C LEU A 687 -4.88 14.56 27.09
N LEU A 688 -6.11 14.19 27.47
CA LEU A 688 -7.25 15.11 27.54
C LEU A 688 -7.02 16.21 28.58
N GLU A 689 -6.47 15.87 29.75
CA GLU A 689 -6.12 16.86 30.78
C GLU A 689 -5.00 17.79 30.30
N THR A 690 -4.00 17.26 29.60
CA THR A 690 -2.93 18.07 28.99
C THR A 690 -3.53 19.07 28.01
N ALA A 691 -4.39 18.61 27.09
CA ALA A 691 -5.07 19.47 26.12
C ALA A 691 -5.90 20.58 26.80
N ALA A 692 -6.58 20.29 27.93
CA ALA A 692 -7.35 21.29 28.68
C ALA A 692 -6.50 22.45 29.21
N HIS A 693 -5.19 22.23 29.45
CA HIS A 693 -4.28 23.26 29.95
C HIS A 693 -3.57 24.05 28.84
N GLN A 694 -3.67 23.63 27.58
CA GLN A 694 -3.02 24.32 26.46
C GLN A 694 -3.93 25.43 25.92
N THR A 695 -3.79 26.63 26.49
CA THR A 695 -4.63 27.81 26.15
C THR A 695 -3.80 28.97 25.57
N GLY A 696 -4.47 29.99 25.03
CA GLY A 696 -3.81 31.20 24.52
C GLY A 696 -2.86 30.89 23.36
N ALA A 697 -1.60 31.33 23.46
CA ALA A 697 -0.58 31.08 22.43
C ALA A 697 -0.28 29.57 22.21
N LEU A 698 -0.63 28.71 23.18
CA LEU A 698 -0.43 27.25 23.09
C LEU A 698 -1.68 26.49 22.66
N ALA A 699 -2.79 27.17 22.33
CA ALA A 699 -4.05 26.53 21.93
C ALA A 699 -3.90 25.59 20.72
N TRP A 700 -2.88 25.79 19.89
CA TRP A 700 -2.57 24.91 18.77
C TRP A 700 -2.18 23.49 19.21
N HIS A 701 -1.60 23.31 20.41
CA HIS A 701 -1.34 21.97 20.97
C HIS A 701 -2.64 21.22 21.23
N ALA A 702 -3.59 21.86 21.93
CA ALA A 702 -4.90 21.29 22.19
C ALA A 702 -5.58 20.93 20.87
N ARG A 703 -5.51 21.83 19.89
CA ARG A 703 -6.09 21.60 18.56
C ARG A 703 -5.49 20.36 17.87
N ALA A 704 -4.17 20.25 17.80
CA ALA A 704 -3.51 19.11 17.16
C ALA A 704 -3.87 17.77 17.84
N LEU A 705 -3.94 17.75 19.17
CA LEU A 705 -4.36 16.57 19.94
C LEU A 705 -5.83 16.20 19.67
N ILE A 706 -6.72 17.18 19.69
CA ILE A 706 -8.16 16.99 19.41
C ILE A 706 -8.38 16.52 17.96
N ASP A 707 -7.67 17.10 16.99
CA ASP A 707 -7.74 16.69 15.58
C ASP A 707 -7.29 15.24 15.41
N GLY A 708 -6.22 14.80 16.11
CA GLY A 708 -5.77 13.42 16.07
C GLY A 708 -6.76 12.43 16.69
N LEU A 709 -7.39 12.79 17.81
CA LEU A 709 -8.48 11.98 18.39
C LEU A 709 -9.66 11.85 17.42
N LEU A 710 -10.05 12.94 16.75
CA LEU A 710 -11.12 12.94 15.76
C LEU A 710 -10.78 12.08 14.53
N ALA A 711 -9.53 12.13 14.05
CA ALA A 711 -9.06 11.34 12.91
C ALA A 711 -9.03 9.83 13.19
N ALA A 712 -8.82 9.43 14.45
CA ALA A 712 -8.89 8.04 14.88
C ALA A 712 -10.30 7.61 15.32
N ALA A 713 -11.24 8.53 15.46
CA ALA A 713 -12.61 8.21 15.85
C ALA A 713 -13.30 7.37 14.75
N PRO A 714 -14.00 6.28 15.11
CA PRO A 714 -14.77 5.51 14.14
C PRO A 714 -15.83 6.39 13.46
N ALA A 715 -16.14 6.08 12.20
CA ALA A 715 -17.20 6.76 11.46
C ALA A 715 -18.58 6.49 12.09
N ASP A 716 -18.81 5.25 12.53
CA ASP A 716 -20.01 4.86 13.27
C ASP A 716 -19.71 4.86 14.79
N LEU A 717 -20.12 5.95 15.45
CA LEU A 717 -19.99 6.10 16.90
C LEU A 717 -20.97 5.21 17.66
N ALA A 718 -22.12 4.86 17.07
CA ALA A 718 -23.15 4.05 17.73
C ALA A 718 -22.71 2.59 17.88
N ALA A 719 -21.93 2.08 16.91
CA ALA A 719 -21.31 0.76 17.00
C ALA A 719 -20.07 0.72 17.93
N ALA A 720 -19.51 1.87 18.31
CA ALA A 720 -18.31 1.94 19.13
C ALA A 720 -18.65 1.82 20.63
N ARG A 721 -18.04 0.86 21.31
CA ARG A 721 -18.14 0.78 22.78
C ARG A 721 -17.46 2.01 23.41
N PRO A 722 -18.12 2.79 24.28
CA PRO A 722 -17.50 3.93 24.95
C PRO A 722 -16.30 3.51 25.82
N ILE A 723 -15.28 4.37 25.88
CA ILE A 723 -14.07 4.18 26.69
C ILE A 723 -14.32 4.79 28.08
N PRO A 724 -14.23 4.01 29.17
CA PRO A 724 -14.49 4.53 30.51
C PRO A 724 -13.36 5.45 30.97
N LEU A 725 -13.71 6.65 31.41
CA LEU A 725 -12.83 7.60 32.10
C LEU A 725 -13.25 7.68 33.56
N THR A 726 -12.28 7.84 34.46
CA THR A 726 -12.48 7.91 35.90
C THR A 726 -12.98 9.28 36.38
N ARG A 727 -12.86 10.30 35.52
CA ARG A 727 -13.21 11.69 35.81
C ARG A 727 -13.72 12.40 34.57
N GLU A 728 -14.34 13.54 34.80
CA GLU A 728 -14.87 14.41 33.76
C GLU A 728 -13.74 15.05 32.92
N PRO A 729 -13.77 14.91 31.57
CA PRO A 729 -12.74 15.46 30.70
C PRO A 729 -12.98 16.95 30.40
N ARG A 730 -12.27 17.83 31.11
CA ARG A 730 -12.44 19.31 31.06
C ARG A 730 -12.37 19.90 29.66
N VAL A 731 -11.46 19.40 28.81
CA VAL A 731 -11.34 19.87 27.42
C VAL A 731 -12.60 19.59 26.60
N LEU A 732 -13.26 18.44 26.82
CA LEU A 732 -14.49 18.09 26.09
C LEU A 732 -15.65 18.96 26.55
N LEU A 733 -15.77 19.24 27.85
CA LEU A 733 -16.78 20.17 28.36
C LEU A 733 -16.60 21.58 27.81
N ALA A 734 -15.36 22.06 27.72
CA ALA A 734 -15.03 23.36 27.16
C ALA A 734 -15.42 23.45 25.68
N LEU A 735 -15.16 22.38 24.91
CA LEU A 735 -15.62 22.27 23.52
C LEU A 735 -17.14 22.27 23.42
N LEU A 736 -17.84 21.45 24.22
CA LEU A 736 -19.31 21.38 24.27
C LEU A 736 -19.97 22.70 24.66
N SER A 737 -19.30 23.51 25.50
CA SER A 737 -19.79 24.81 25.96
C SER A 737 -19.26 25.98 25.10
N SER A 738 -18.51 25.71 24.03
CA SER A 738 -17.90 26.74 23.20
C SER A 738 -18.97 27.60 22.53
N GLY A 739 -18.70 28.90 22.36
CA GLY A 739 -19.53 29.77 21.52
C GLY A 739 -19.42 29.44 20.02
N ASP A 740 -18.33 28.79 19.62
CA ASP A 740 -18.09 28.34 18.25
C ASP A 740 -18.78 26.99 18.00
N ARG A 741 -19.58 26.94 16.93
CA ARG A 741 -20.37 25.75 16.57
C ARG A 741 -19.47 24.57 16.16
N THR A 742 -18.41 24.82 15.41
CA THR A 742 -17.48 23.78 14.95
C THR A 742 -16.80 23.13 16.15
N GLU A 743 -16.38 23.92 17.16
CA GLU A 743 -15.83 23.40 18.41
C GLU A 743 -16.85 22.58 19.20
N ARG A 744 -18.12 23.00 19.24
CA ARG A 744 -19.20 22.20 19.87
C ARG A 744 -19.40 20.87 19.16
N ASP A 745 -19.45 20.87 17.83
CA ASP A 745 -19.64 19.64 17.03
C ASP A 745 -18.47 18.66 17.24
N ARG A 746 -17.24 19.18 17.35
CA ARG A 746 -16.04 18.41 17.72
C ARG A 746 -16.13 17.83 19.13
N GLY A 747 -16.52 18.66 20.11
CA GLY A 747 -16.74 18.24 21.49
C GLY A 747 -17.77 17.14 21.60
N TRP A 748 -18.87 17.25 20.85
CA TRP A 748 -19.92 16.25 20.79
C TRP A 748 -19.42 14.93 20.22
N ARG A 749 -18.80 14.96 19.03
CA ARG A 749 -18.26 13.75 18.39
C ARG A 749 -17.28 13.01 19.29
N LEU A 750 -16.40 13.73 19.99
CA LEU A 750 -15.46 13.12 20.93
C LEU A 750 -16.15 12.63 22.20
N SER A 751 -17.13 13.35 22.74
CA SER A 751 -17.84 12.93 23.96
C SER A 751 -18.48 11.55 23.82
N GLU A 752 -19.00 11.21 22.64
CA GLU A 752 -19.61 9.91 22.37
C GLU A 752 -18.62 8.73 22.44
N LEU A 753 -17.32 8.99 22.29
CA LEU A 753 -16.28 7.96 22.41
C LEU A 753 -16.01 7.55 23.86
N PHE A 754 -16.45 8.33 24.84
CA PHE A 754 -16.09 8.16 26.24
C PHE A 754 -17.32 7.97 27.15
N ALA A 755 -17.08 7.46 28.35
CA ALA A 755 -18.07 7.42 29.42
C ALA A 755 -17.40 7.83 30.74
N TRP A 756 -17.99 8.78 31.47
CA TRP A 756 -17.45 9.27 32.74
C TRP A 756 -18.57 9.56 33.75
N PRO A 757 -18.28 9.71 35.05
CA PRO A 757 -19.29 10.06 36.05
C PRO A 757 -20.00 11.37 35.69
N GLY A 758 -21.33 11.34 35.55
CA GLY A 758 -22.13 12.51 35.16
C GLY A 758 -22.29 12.71 33.64
N HIS A 759 -21.68 11.86 32.80
CA HIS A 759 -21.79 11.95 31.34
C HIS A 759 -23.25 11.89 30.86
N ASP A 760 -24.11 11.10 31.50
CA ASP A 760 -25.53 11.02 31.13
C ASP A 760 -26.24 12.37 31.27
N ALA A 761 -25.88 13.21 32.26
CA ALA A 761 -26.44 14.54 32.38
C ALA A 761 -25.97 15.47 31.24
N VAL A 762 -24.74 15.30 30.75
CA VAL A 762 -24.22 16.03 29.58
C VAL A 762 -24.89 15.55 28.28
N ARG A 763 -25.13 14.24 28.13
CA ARG A 763 -25.90 13.66 27.01
C ARG A 763 -27.38 14.08 27.04
N LEU A 764 -27.99 14.13 28.23
CA LEU A 764 -29.37 14.55 28.45
C LEU A 764 -29.54 16.07 28.36
N ALA A 765 -28.48 16.85 28.62
CA ALA A 765 -28.38 18.28 28.32
C ALA A 765 -28.18 18.57 26.82
N ARG A 766 -28.41 17.57 25.94
CA ARG A 766 -28.97 17.80 24.60
C ARG A 766 -29.89 19.00 24.70
N ARG A 767 -29.70 20.03 23.87
CA ARG A 767 -30.80 20.97 23.62
C ARG A 767 -31.99 20.07 23.28
N PRO A 768 -33.07 19.99 24.09
CA PRO A 768 -34.26 19.33 23.63
C PRO A 768 -34.56 19.99 22.30
N VAL A 769 -34.74 19.17 21.28
CA VAL A 769 -35.24 19.64 20.01
C VAL A 769 -36.46 20.50 20.33
N GLU A 770 -36.35 21.82 20.21
CA GLU A 770 -37.45 22.70 20.54
C GLU A 770 -38.63 22.28 19.64
N PRO A 771 -39.80 21.97 20.23
CA PRO A 771 -40.99 21.69 19.44
C PRO A 771 -41.20 22.83 18.44
N LEU A 772 -41.54 22.49 17.20
CA LEU A 772 -41.81 23.52 16.20
C LEU A 772 -42.96 24.41 16.71
N GLY A 773 -42.78 25.73 16.64
CA GLY A 773 -43.87 26.65 16.89
C GLY A 773 -44.99 26.49 15.83
N PRO A 774 -46.20 27.02 16.06
CA PRO A 774 -47.33 26.86 15.14
C PRO A 774 -47.04 27.28 13.69
N GLU A 775 -46.22 28.33 13.51
CA GLU A 775 -45.81 28.80 12.18
C GLU A 775 -44.82 27.83 11.52
N HIS A 776 -43.86 27.27 12.27
CA HIS A 776 -42.93 26.28 11.75
C HIS A 776 -43.56 24.91 11.51
N GLU A 777 -44.57 24.52 12.29
CA GLU A 777 -45.38 23.32 11.99
C GLU A 777 -46.14 23.46 10.66
N THR A 778 -46.54 24.68 10.33
CA THR A 778 -47.16 24.99 9.05
C THR A 778 -46.12 24.92 7.93
N LEU A 779 -44.96 25.55 8.10
CA LEU A 779 -43.83 25.44 7.17
C LEU A 779 -43.36 23.98 6.99
N PHE A 780 -43.35 23.19 8.05
CA PHE A 780 -42.96 21.77 8.00
C PHE A 780 -43.91 20.96 7.11
N ARG A 781 -45.22 21.17 7.23
CA ARG A 781 -46.24 20.51 6.40
C ARG A 781 -46.17 20.97 4.94
N GLU A 782 -46.07 22.28 4.71
CA GLU A 782 -45.85 22.84 3.35
C GLU A 782 -44.56 22.30 2.73
N GLY A 783 -43.51 22.18 3.53
CA GLY A 783 -42.21 21.66 3.13
C GLY A 783 -42.23 20.18 2.79
N GLN A 784 -43.02 19.38 3.50
CA GLN A 784 -43.22 17.96 3.21
C GLN A 784 -43.82 17.77 1.81
N GLU A 785 -44.85 18.55 1.47
CA GLU A 785 -45.49 18.51 0.16
C GLU A 785 -44.52 18.95 -0.95
N ALA A 786 -43.79 20.04 -0.73
CA ALA A 786 -42.79 20.54 -1.68
C ALA A 786 -41.64 19.53 -1.87
N PHE A 787 -41.15 18.92 -0.80
CA PHE A 787 -40.09 17.91 -0.84
C PHE A 787 -40.50 16.68 -1.65
N ALA A 788 -41.74 16.20 -1.46
CA ALA A 788 -42.27 15.05 -2.18
C ALA A 788 -42.28 15.26 -3.71
N GLN A 789 -42.49 16.50 -4.17
CA GLN A 789 -42.54 16.84 -5.59
C GLN A 789 -41.16 17.14 -6.17
N LEU A 790 -40.31 17.87 -5.44
CA LEU A 790 -39.09 18.46 -6.00
C LEU A 790 -37.81 17.68 -5.66
N CYS A 791 -37.75 17.06 -4.47
CA CYS A 791 -36.50 16.51 -3.94
C CYS A 791 -36.52 14.99 -3.80
N ALA A 792 -37.68 14.41 -3.48
CA ALA A 792 -37.84 12.97 -3.26
C ALA A 792 -37.44 12.08 -4.46
N PRO A 793 -37.60 12.47 -5.75
CA PRO A 793 -37.14 11.65 -6.86
C PRO A 793 -35.66 11.26 -6.80
N CYS A 794 -34.81 12.15 -6.28
CA CYS A 794 -33.38 11.91 -6.12
C CYS A 794 -33.05 11.45 -4.69
N HIS A 795 -33.50 12.21 -3.67
CA HIS A 795 -33.12 11.99 -2.27
C HIS A 795 -33.98 10.95 -1.53
N GLN A 796 -34.94 10.33 -2.23
CA GLN A 796 -35.96 9.42 -1.70
C GLN A 796 -36.95 10.08 -0.73
N PRO A 797 -38.18 9.56 -0.58
CA PRO A 797 -39.19 10.14 0.33
C PRO A 797 -38.77 10.22 1.81
N HIS A 798 -37.83 9.36 2.22
CA HIS A 798 -37.31 9.28 3.58
C HIS A 798 -35.96 9.98 3.75
N GLY A 799 -35.49 10.72 2.74
CA GLY A 799 -34.21 11.43 2.78
C GLY A 799 -33.00 10.51 2.82
N ALA A 800 -33.13 9.20 2.57
CA ALA A 800 -32.03 8.24 2.65
C ALA A 800 -31.01 8.37 1.49
N GLY A 801 -31.32 9.20 0.49
CA GLY A 801 -30.54 9.26 -0.74
C GLY A 801 -30.72 8.01 -1.60
N LEU A 802 -30.07 8.03 -2.75
CA LEU A 802 -30.03 6.92 -3.68
C LEU A 802 -28.59 6.77 -4.16
N ALA A 803 -28.02 5.57 -3.98
CA ALA A 803 -26.62 5.30 -4.33
C ALA A 803 -26.33 5.72 -5.78
N ASN A 804 -25.22 6.43 -5.98
CA ASN A 804 -24.77 6.99 -7.26
C ASN A 804 -25.71 8.03 -7.91
N VAL A 805 -26.75 8.49 -7.20
CA VAL A 805 -27.71 9.49 -7.70
C VAL A 805 -27.72 10.74 -6.82
N ALA A 806 -28.00 10.58 -5.52
CA ALA A 806 -28.04 11.71 -4.60
C ALA A 806 -27.74 11.31 -3.15
N PRO A 807 -27.07 12.16 -2.37
CA PRO A 807 -26.68 11.87 -1.00
C PRO A 807 -27.86 11.78 -0.04
N PRO A 808 -27.70 11.09 1.11
CA PRO A 808 -28.66 11.15 2.19
C PRO A 808 -28.79 12.59 2.73
N LEU A 809 -30.01 12.93 3.13
CA LEU A 809 -30.40 14.14 3.86
C LEU A 809 -30.81 13.82 5.31
N ASN A 810 -31.05 12.55 5.63
CA ASN A 810 -31.34 12.12 6.99
C ASN A 810 -30.06 11.97 7.82
N GLN A 811 -30.03 12.63 8.97
CA GLN A 811 -28.97 12.59 9.98
C GLN A 811 -27.57 12.93 9.47
N THR A 812 -27.47 13.86 8.52
CA THR A 812 -26.19 14.24 7.89
C THR A 812 -25.65 15.57 8.39
N GLU A 813 -24.33 15.71 8.35
CA GLU A 813 -23.56 16.90 8.73
C GLU A 813 -23.91 18.14 7.89
N TRP A 814 -24.36 17.92 6.66
CA TRP A 814 -24.82 18.99 5.75
C TRP A 814 -26.18 19.53 6.17
N VAL A 815 -27.11 18.65 6.53
CA VAL A 815 -28.45 19.04 6.98
C VAL A 815 -28.40 19.63 8.39
N ALA A 816 -27.55 19.11 9.27
CA ALA A 816 -27.32 19.69 10.58
C ALA A 816 -26.68 21.08 10.50
N GLY A 817 -25.92 21.36 9.43
CA GLY A 817 -25.11 22.55 9.12
C GLY A 817 -25.77 23.93 9.25
N PRO A 818 -25.03 25.04 9.00
CA PRO A 818 -25.64 26.37 8.89
C PRO A 818 -26.72 26.39 7.79
N PRO A 819 -27.92 26.93 8.06
CA PRO A 819 -29.04 26.86 7.12
C PRO A 819 -28.77 27.60 5.79
N GLU A 820 -27.99 28.66 5.80
CA GLU A 820 -27.61 29.47 4.62
C GLU A 820 -26.94 28.62 3.55
N ARG A 821 -26.18 27.60 3.97
CA ARG A 821 -25.52 26.67 3.06
C ARG A 821 -26.53 25.86 2.25
N LEU A 822 -27.58 25.34 2.89
CA LEU A 822 -28.65 24.63 2.17
C LEU A 822 -29.47 25.59 1.30
N VAL A 823 -29.71 26.82 1.76
CA VAL A 823 -30.37 27.85 0.96
C VAL A 823 -29.58 28.15 -0.31
N ARG A 824 -28.25 28.33 -0.20
CA ARG A 824 -27.35 28.52 -1.35
C ARG A 824 -27.39 27.35 -2.33
N ILE A 825 -27.39 26.11 -1.83
CA ILE A 825 -27.51 24.90 -2.64
C ILE A 825 -28.86 24.83 -3.35
N VAL A 826 -29.97 25.09 -2.65
CA VAL A 826 -31.30 25.05 -3.27
C VAL A 826 -31.49 26.16 -4.30
N LEU A 827 -30.92 27.35 -4.08
CA LEU A 827 -31.02 28.46 -5.04
C LEU A 827 -30.17 28.22 -6.28
N HIS A 828 -28.91 27.83 -6.12
CA HIS A 828 -27.93 27.88 -7.21
C HIS A 828 -27.40 26.51 -7.63
N GLY A 829 -27.66 25.47 -6.86
CA GLY A 829 -27.16 24.11 -7.09
C GLY A 829 -25.79 23.85 -6.45
N LEU A 830 -25.33 22.61 -6.58
CA LEU A 830 -24.05 22.11 -6.02
C LEU A 830 -23.40 21.13 -7.00
N TYR A 831 -22.10 21.22 -7.21
CA TYR A 831 -21.33 20.21 -7.93
C TYR A 831 -19.97 19.93 -7.29
N GLY A 832 -19.38 18.80 -7.67
CA GLY A 832 -18.01 18.44 -7.31
C GLY A 832 -17.92 17.39 -6.19
N PRO A 833 -16.69 17.04 -5.79
CA PRO A 833 -16.48 16.08 -4.72
C PRO A 833 -17.08 16.62 -3.42
N LEU A 834 -17.93 15.80 -2.83
CA LEU A 834 -18.72 16.08 -1.65
C LEU A 834 -18.68 14.83 -0.78
N GLU A 835 -18.29 14.98 0.49
CA GLU A 835 -18.46 13.90 1.47
C GLU A 835 -19.76 14.15 2.24
N VAL A 836 -20.65 13.15 2.28
CA VAL A 836 -21.86 13.16 3.11
C VAL A 836 -21.96 11.84 3.85
N ALA A 837 -22.07 11.89 5.18
CA ALA A 837 -22.14 10.72 6.05
C ALA A 837 -21.02 9.69 5.79
N GLY A 838 -19.79 10.18 5.55
CA GLY A 838 -18.62 9.33 5.28
C GLY A 838 -18.56 8.72 3.87
N THR A 839 -19.53 9.02 3.01
CA THR A 839 -19.59 8.55 1.63
C THR A 839 -19.19 9.66 0.67
N HIS A 840 -18.37 9.34 -0.32
CA HIS A 840 -17.95 10.29 -1.35
C HIS A 840 -18.98 10.36 -2.48
N TRP A 841 -19.34 11.57 -2.87
CA TRP A 841 -20.27 11.91 -3.94
C TRP A 841 -19.56 12.86 -4.91
N ASN A 842 -19.74 12.66 -6.22
CA ASN A 842 -19.18 13.57 -7.22
C ASN A 842 -20.20 13.80 -8.33
N HIS A 843 -21.29 14.47 -7.97
CA HIS A 843 -22.45 14.67 -8.83
C HIS A 843 -22.83 16.16 -8.86
N HIS A 844 -23.81 16.48 -9.71
CA HIS A 844 -24.40 17.81 -9.81
C HIS A 844 -25.85 17.78 -9.34
N MET A 845 -26.19 18.69 -8.43
CA MET A 845 -27.55 19.04 -8.03
C MET A 845 -27.90 20.38 -8.67
N PRO A 846 -28.93 20.47 -9.53
CA PRO A 846 -29.36 21.73 -10.12
C PRO A 846 -29.93 22.68 -9.06
N GLY A 847 -29.75 23.98 -9.29
CA GLY A 847 -30.42 25.03 -8.51
C GLY A 847 -31.88 25.22 -8.93
N PHE A 848 -32.73 25.58 -7.98
CA PHE A 848 -34.15 25.88 -8.15
C PHE A 848 -34.47 27.38 -8.06
N GLY A 849 -33.45 28.24 -7.96
CA GLY A 849 -33.62 29.70 -7.87
C GLY A 849 -34.33 30.30 -9.07
N GLU A 850 -34.08 29.77 -10.28
CA GLU A 850 -34.75 30.18 -11.52
C GLU A 850 -36.12 29.50 -11.74
N ALA A 851 -36.47 28.49 -10.94
CA ALA A 851 -37.73 27.75 -11.05
C ALA A 851 -38.95 28.52 -10.49
N GLY A 852 -38.77 29.78 -10.07
CA GLY A 852 -39.84 30.64 -9.56
C GLY A 852 -40.32 30.29 -8.15
N LEU A 853 -39.56 29.50 -7.38
CA LEU A 853 -39.92 29.15 -6.00
C LEU A 853 -39.83 30.37 -5.08
N SER A 854 -40.91 30.63 -4.33
CA SER A 854 -40.95 31.71 -3.34
C SER A 854 -40.00 31.44 -2.16
N ASP A 855 -39.58 32.51 -1.48
CA ASP A 855 -38.72 32.40 -0.29
C ASP A 855 -39.35 31.55 0.82
N ARG A 856 -40.67 31.68 0.98
CA ARG A 856 -41.45 30.83 1.88
C ARG A 856 -41.39 29.36 1.49
N THR A 857 -41.50 29.04 0.20
CA THR A 857 -41.47 27.66 -0.29
C THR A 857 -40.12 27.00 -0.01
N ILE A 858 -39.01 27.73 -0.25
CA ILE A 858 -37.66 27.22 0.05
C ILE A 858 -37.46 27.08 1.57
N ALA A 859 -37.91 28.05 2.36
CA ALA A 859 -37.86 27.99 3.83
C ALA A 859 -38.67 26.80 4.39
N ALA A 860 -39.86 26.56 3.85
CA ALA A 860 -40.71 25.42 4.18
C ALA A 860 -40.00 24.09 3.87
N LEU A 861 -39.50 23.94 2.64
CA LEU A 861 -38.77 22.75 2.18
C LEU A 861 -37.57 22.44 3.07
N LEU A 862 -36.74 23.43 3.35
CA LEU A 862 -35.55 23.26 4.20
C LEU A 862 -35.90 23.03 5.67
N THR A 863 -36.99 23.62 6.16
CA THR A 863 -37.53 23.32 7.49
C THR A 863 -37.93 21.85 7.61
N TYR A 864 -38.65 21.32 6.61
CA TYR A 864 -38.98 19.89 6.58
C TYR A 864 -37.72 19.02 6.57
N VAL A 865 -36.77 19.28 5.67
CA VAL A 865 -35.50 18.53 5.58
C VAL A 865 -34.75 18.54 6.91
N ARG A 866 -34.73 19.66 7.62
CA ARG A 866 -33.98 19.82 8.89
C ARG A 866 -34.67 19.24 10.11
N ARG A 867 -35.97 18.88 10.01
CA ARG A 867 -36.80 18.43 11.13
C ARG A 867 -37.45 17.06 10.92
N ALA A 868 -37.33 16.47 9.73
CA ALA A 868 -37.83 15.15 9.38
C ALA A 868 -36.77 14.06 9.61
N TRP A 869 -37.20 12.79 9.71
CA TRP A 869 -36.31 11.62 9.78
C TRP A 869 -35.24 11.71 10.88
N ASP A 870 -35.68 12.10 12.08
CA ASP A 870 -34.85 12.31 13.26
C ASP A 870 -33.78 13.42 13.10
N ASN A 871 -33.91 14.30 12.09
CA ASN A 871 -33.13 15.52 12.03
C ASN A 871 -33.56 16.50 13.12
N THR A 872 -32.57 17.11 13.77
CA THR A 872 -32.74 17.92 14.98
C THR A 872 -32.32 19.38 14.79
N ALA A 873 -32.13 19.83 13.54
CA ALA A 873 -31.57 21.14 13.24
C ALA A 873 -32.66 22.22 13.20
N ASP A 874 -32.33 23.46 13.59
CA ASP A 874 -33.31 24.56 13.69
C ASP A 874 -34.05 24.81 12.35
N PRO A 875 -35.34 25.23 12.36
CA PRO A 875 -36.10 25.55 11.15
C PRO A 875 -35.46 26.71 10.36
N VAL A 876 -35.87 26.88 9.10
CA VAL A 876 -35.37 27.94 8.20
C VAL A 876 -36.45 29.02 8.05
N GLU A 877 -36.05 30.27 8.28
CA GLU A 877 -36.95 31.43 8.13
C GLU A 877 -37.04 31.93 6.68
N PRO A 878 -38.22 32.38 6.21
CA PRO A 878 -38.36 33.03 4.90
C PRO A 878 -37.44 34.24 4.72
N ASP A 879 -37.24 35.04 5.76
CA ASP A 879 -36.36 36.22 5.70
C ASP A 879 -34.90 35.85 5.43
N LEU A 880 -34.43 34.73 6.01
CA LEU A 880 -33.09 34.21 5.71
C LEU A 880 -32.95 33.84 4.24
N VAL A 881 -33.97 33.22 3.66
CA VAL A 881 -33.97 32.88 2.24
C VAL A 881 -33.95 34.14 1.38
N ALA A 882 -34.75 35.16 1.74
CA ALA A 882 -34.77 36.43 1.04
C ALA A 882 -33.40 37.13 1.08
N THR A 883 -32.74 37.15 2.24
CA THR A 883 -31.38 37.69 2.40
C THR A 883 -30.37 36.93 1.54
N VAL A 884 -30.30 35.60 1.68
CA VAL A 884 -29.34 34.80 0.89
C VAL A 884 -29.60 34.93 -0.60
N ARG A 885 -30.86 35.00 -1.03
CA ARG A 885 -31.22 35.21 -2.45
C ARG A 885 -30.74 36.57 -2.96
N ALA A 886 -30.92 37.64 -2.19
CA ALA A 886 -30.43 38.97 -2.54
C ALA A 886 -28.88 38.98 -2.60
N ASP A 887 -28.22 38.37 -1.61
CA ASP A 887 -26.76 38.31 -1.49
C ASP A 887 -26.09 37.51 -2.61
N THR A 888 -26.86 36.65 -3.28
CA THR A 888 -26.35 35.74 -4.32
C THR A 888 -27.04 35.95 -5.66
N ALA A 889 -27.74 37.09 -5.84
CA ALA A 889 -28.53 37.38 -7.03
C ALA A 889 -27.69 37.47 -8.32
N ASP A 890 -26.40 37.80 -8.20
CA ASP A 890 -25.46 37.90 -9.32
C ASP A 890 -24.70 36.59 -9.60
N ARG A 891 -25.00 35.52 -8.88
CA ARG A 891 -24.39 34.21 -9.07
C ARG A 891 -25.16 33.40 -10.11
N HIS A 892 -24.43 32.88 -11.09
CA HIS A 892 -24.98 32.05 -12.17
C HIS A 892 -24.44 30.61 -12.17
N LEU A 893 -23.35 30.34 -11.45
CA LEU A 893 -22.75 29.00 -11.36
C LEU A 893 -23.20 28.27 -10.08
N PRO A 894 -23.35 26.93 -10.10
CA PRO A 894 -23.61 26.20 -8.88
C PRO A 894 -22.42 26.26 -7.92
N TRP A 895 -22.67 25.96 -6.65
CA TRP A 895 -21.64 25.97 -5.62
C TRP A 895 -20.75 24.73 -5.70
N THR A 896 -19.57 24.82 -5.12
CA THR A 896 -18.74 23.67 -4.75
C THR A 896 -18.75 23.47 -3.24
N ALA A 897 -18.47 22.25 -2.77
CA ALA A 897 -18.39 21.98 -1.34
C ALA A 897 -17.32 22.85 -0.65
N ALA A 898 -16.20 23.11 -1.32
CA ALA A 898 -15.12 23.95 -0.81
C ALA A 898 -15.54 25.42 -0.61
N GLU A 899 -16.27 26.01 -1.57
CA GLU A 899 -16.80 27.38 -1.44
C GLU A 899 -17.82 27.49 -0.30
N LEU A 900 -18.64 26.47 -0.08
CA LEU A 900 -19.67 26.50 0.96
C LEU A 900 -19.13 26.25 2.37
N LEU A 901 -17.93 25.68 2.47
CA LEU A 901 -17.24 25.38 3.73
C LEU A 901 -16.12 26.39 4.05
N ASP A 902 -15.95 27.43 3.24
CA ASP A 902 -14.87 28.42 3.34
C ASP A 902 -13.48 27.76 3.54
N LEU A 903 -13.23 26.66 2.83
CA LEU A 903 -11.95 25.96 2.94
C LEU A 903 -10.83 26.83 2.34
N PRO A 904 -9.65 26.94 3.01
CA PRO A 904 -8.46 27.53 2.41
C PRO A 904 -8.16 26.85 1.07
N SER A 905 -7.72 27.62 0.06
CA SER A 905 -7.45 27.13 -1.30
C SER A 905 -6.48 25.94 -1.37
N ASP A 906 -5.72 25.74 -0.31
CA ASP A 906 -4.68 24.75 -0.03
C ASP A 906 -5.20 23.47 0.68
N ILE A 907 -6.45 23.48 1.17
CA ILE A 907 -7.12 22.33 1.83
C ILE A 907 -8.30 21.80 0.99
N ALA A 908 -8.74 22.53 -0.04
CA ALA A 908 -9.73 22.03 -1.00
C ALA A 908 -9.19 20.76 -1.71
N PRO A 909 -9.99 19.69 -1.87
CA PRO A 909 -9.58 18.51 -2.63
C PRO A 909 -9.10 18.95 -4.01
N ALA A 910 -7.87 18.55 -4.35
CA ALA A 910 -7.04 19.15 -5.38
C ALA A 910 -7.79 19.45 -6.69
N PHE A 911 -8.10 20.73 -6.93
CA PHE A 911 -8.32 21.24 -8.27
C PHE A 911 -6.94 21.41 -8.92
N GLU A 912 -6.36 20.32 -9.43
CA GLU A 912 -5.05 20.33 -10.13
C GLU A 912 -5.06 21.05 -11.50
N ALA A 913 -6.05 21.89 -11.80
CA ALA A 913 -6.08 22.73 -12.99
C ALA A 913 -5.50 24.12 -12.67
N GLY A 914 -4.32 24.42 -13.22
CA GLY A 914 -3.71 25.75 -13.14
C GLY A 914 -4.61 26.85 -13.71
N ILE A 915 -4.43 28.09 -13.24
CA ILE A 915 -5.14 29.26 -13.77
C ILE A 915 -4.64 29.56 -15.18
N ILE A 916 -5.55 29.64 -16.15
CA ILE A 916 -5.25 29.96 -17.54
C ILE A 916 -5.19 31.47 -17.70
N HIS A 917 -4.08 31.98 -18.25
CA HIS A 917 -3.88 33.39 -18.55
C HIS A 917 -4.03 33.63 -20.06
N PRO A 918 -4.46 34.84 -20.49
CA PRO A 918 -4.58 35.17 -21.90
C PRO A 918 -3.21 35.18 -22.58
N HIS A 919 -3.21 34.82 -23.86
CA HIS A 919 -2.07 35.04 -24.74
C HIS A 919 -1.85 36.53 -25.00
N ALA A 920 -0.75 36.88 -25.67
CA ALA A 920 -0.37 38.27 -25.94
C ALA A 920 -1.41 39.05 -26.77
N ASP A 921 -2.25 38.35 -27.54
CA ASP A 921 -3.37 38.89 -28.33
C ASP A 921 -4.68 38.98 -27.53
N GLY A 922 -4.66 38.61 -26.24
CA GLY A 922 -5.84 38.58 -25.38
C GLY A 922 -6.66 37.28 -25.43
N THR A 923 -6.34 36.36 -26.34
CA THR A 923 -7.07 35.08 -26.51
C THR A 923 -6.79 34.13 -25.34
N LEU A 924 -7.84 33.47 -24.83
CA LEU A 924 -7.75 32.39 -23.85
C LEU A 924 -7.94 31.03 -24.53
N HIS A 925 -6.99 30.11 -24.31
CA HIS A 925 -7.09 28.74 -24.81
C HIS A 925 -7.27 27.76 -23.65
N LEU A 926 -8.40 27.03 -23.65
CA LEU A 926 -8.86 26.15 -22.58
C LEU A 926 -8.83 24.69 -23.07
N PRO A 927 -7.68 24.00 -22.98
CA PRO A 927 -7.56 22.62 -23.43
C PRO A 927 -8.23 21.63 -22.46
N ALA A 928 -8.70 20.50 -22.98
CA ALA A 928 -9.32 19.41 -22.21
C ALA A 928 -8.48 18.98 -20.99
N ARG A 929 -7.15 18.90 -21.14
CA ARG A 929 -6.23 18.50 -20.05
C ARG A 929 -6.25 19.39 -18.82
N LEU A 930 -6.74 20.62 -18.94
CA LEU A 930 -6.85 21.58 -17.84
C LEU A 930 -8.28 21.71 -17.31
N ALA A 931 -9.21 20.89 -17.80
CA ALA A 931 -10.58 20.90 -17.31
C ALA A 931 -10.72 20.00 -16.09
N ALA A 932 -11.44 20.46 -15.07
CA ALA A 932 -11.99 19.57 -14.05
C ALA A 932 -13.33 19.02 -14.54
N CYS A 933 -13.54 17.70 -14.42
CA CYS A 933 -14.72 16.99 -14.92
C CYS A 933 -15.59 16.49 -13.76
N PHE A 934 -16.90 16.61 -13.92
CA PHE A 934 -17.90 16.16 -12.95
C PHE A 934 -19.03 15.43 -13.67
N GLY A 935 -19.60 14.42 -13.03
CA GLY A 935 -20.55 13.50 -13.65
C GLY A 935 -20.17 12.04 -13.38
N GLU A 936 -21.05 11.10 -13.74
CA GLU A 936 -20.82 9.66 -13.47
C GLU A 936 -19.62 9.12 -14.26
N ARG A 937 -19.42 9.60 -15.49
CA ARG A 937 -18.44 9.02 -16.43
C ARG A 937 -17.58 10.02 -17.19
N LEU A 938 -17.94 11.31 -17.19
CA LEU A 938 -17.16 12.34 -17.87
C LEU A 938 -15.76 12.46 -17.25
N ALA A 939 -14.74 12.32 -18.09
CA ALA A 939 -13.36 12.46 -17.66
C ALA A 939 -12.48 13.02 -18.80
N TYR A 940 -11.35 13.60 -18.43
CA TYR A 940 -10.26 13.83 -19.37
C TYR A 940 -9.69 12.48 -19.83
N ARG A 941 -9.51 12.32 -21.14
CA ARG A 941 -8.93 11.13 -21.78
C ARG A 941 -7.55 11.50 -22.35
N PRO A 942 -6.45 11.28 -21.61
CA PRO A 942 -5.13 11.74 -22.01
C PRO A 942 -4.65 11.21 -23.37
N ALA A 943 -5.08 9.99 -23.73
CA ALA A 943 -4.68 9.36 -24.99
C ALA A 943 -5.18 10.11 -26.24
N LEU A 944 -6.30 10.83 -26.13
CA LEU A 944 -6.94 11.53 -27.25
C LEU A 944 -6.97 13.06 -27.06
N ASP A 945 -6.55 13.53 -25.88
CA ASP A 945 -6.63 14.92 -25.42
C ASP A 945 -8.05 15.51 -25.51
N ILE A 946 -9.02 14.79 -24.93
CA ILE A 946 -10.46 15.14 -24.98
C ILE A 946 -11.15 14.98 -23.64
N LEU A 947 -12.34 15.56 -23.53
CA LEU A 947 -13.32 15.33 -22.47
C LEU A 947 -14.42 14.43 -23.01
N ALA A 948 -14.56 13.23 -22.43
CA ALA A 948 -15.54 12.23 -22.85
C ALA A 948 -15.71 11.07 -21.84
N PRO A 949 -16.82 10.33 -21.87
CA PRO A 949 -18.02 10.60 -22.66
C PRO A 949 -18.97 11.57 -21.94
N TRP A 950 -19.70 12.38 -22.70
CA TRP A 950 -20.78 13.25 -22.21
C TRP A 950 -22.11 12.56 -22.50
N ARG A 951 -22.72 11.90 -21.51
CA ARG A 951 -23.91 11.04 -21.71
C ARG A 951 -25.10 11.46 -20.87
N ARG A 952 -24.90 12.34 -19.90
CA ARG A 952 -25.96 12.76 -18.98
C ARG A 952 -26.05 14.27 -18.95
N GLU A 953 -27.26 14.77 -18.73
CA GLU A 953 -27.54 16.20 -18.60
C GLU A 953 -26.75 16.89 -17.47
N HIS A 954 -26.22 16.09 -16.54
CA HIS A 954 -25.45 16.52 -15.38
C HIS A 954 -23.93 16.38 -15.54
N ASP A 955 -23.42 16.02 -16.73
CA ASP A 955 -21.99 16.02 -17.02
C ASP A 955 -21.48 17.46 -17.19
N ILE A 956 -20.40 17.82 -16.50
CA ILE A 956 -19.87 19.19 -16.43
C ILE A 956 -18.35 19.17 -16.58
N ALA A 957 -17.82 20.08 -17.39
CA ALA A 957 -16.40 20.43 -17.38
C ALA A 957 -16.17 21.89 -17.00
N THR A 958 -15.13 22.18 -16.23
CA THR A 958 -14.80 23.56 -15.83
C THR A 958 -13.32 23.90 -15.96
N TRP A 959 -13.05 25.17 -16.27
CA TRP A 959 -11.72 25.78 -16.30
C TRP A 959 -11.68 27.05 -15.45
N ARG A 960 -10.49 27.40 -14.95
CA ARG A 960 -10.24 28.67 -14.26
C ARG A 960 -9.39 29.56 -15.16
N VAL A 961 -9.86 30.79 -15.40
CA VAL A 961 -9.18 31.77 -16.26
C VAL A 961 -8.97 33.09 -15.53
N HIS A 962 -7.87 33.77 -15.76
CA HIS A 962 -7.66 35.15 -15.29
C HIS A 962 -7.83 36.12 -16.46
N VAL A 963 -8.74 37.08 -16.30
CA VAL A 963 -9.07 38.09 -17.33
C VAL A 963 -8.59 39.46 -16.84
N PRO A 964 -7.71 40.18 -17.58
CA PRO A 964 -7.16 41.46 -17.12
C PRO A 964 -8.22 42.56 -16.95
N GLU A 965 -9.15 42.67 -17.90
CA GLU A 965 -10.21 43.69 -17.95
C GLU A 965 -11.52 43.04 -18.41
N ALA A 966 -12.66 43.52 -17.91
CA ALA A 966 -13.96 42.97 -18.27
C ALA A 966 -14.24 43.21 -19.77
N ALA A 967 -14.58 42.13 -20.50
CA ALA A 967 -14.81 42.16 -21.94
C ALA A 967 -15.74 41.02 -22.38
N ASP A 968 -16.30 41.16 -23.57
CA ASP A 968 -17.11 40.14 -24.25
C ASP A 968 -16.21 39.25 -25.09
N TYR A 969 -16.19 37.94 -24.83
CA TYR A 969 -15.35 37.00 -25.57
C TYR A 969 -16.18 36.18 -26.55
N THR A 970 -15.75 36.11 -27.81
CA THR A 970 -16.28 35.15 -28.77
C THR A 970 -15.75 33.75 -28.46
N VAL A 971 -16.66 32.83 -28.15
CA VAL A 971 -16.37 31.45 -27.78
C VAL A 971 -16.38 30.56 -29.03
N PHE A 972 -15.32 29.77 -29.16
CA PHE A 972 -15.19 28.67 -30.10
C PHE A 972 -15.00 27.37 -29.34
N ILE A 973 -15.60 26.29 -29.83
CA ILE A 973 -15.42 24.93 -29.29
C ILE A 973 -14.79 24.03 -30.34
N THR A 974 -13.74 23.31 -29.97
CA THR A 974 -13.17 22.24 -30.79
C THR A 974 -13.72 20.91 -30.32
N LEU A 975 -14.55 20.27 -31.14
CA LEU A 975 -15.18 19.00 -30.82
C LEU A 975 -15.19 18.03 -32.01
N ALA A 976 -15.40 16.74 -31.74
CA ALA A 976 -15.74 15.71 -32.72
C ALA A 976 -17.05 15.03 -32.31
N ALA A 977 -17.95 14.83 -33.27
CA ALA A 977 -19.26 14.25 -33.02
C ALA A 977 -19.77 13.53 -34.27
N ASP A 978 -20.53 12.46 -34.07
CA ASP A 978 -21.22 11.76 -35.14
C ASP A 978 -22.56 12.42 -35.51
N ASP A 979 -23.23 11.87 -36.52
CA ASP A 979 -24.55 12.36 -36.96
C ASP A 979 -25.63 12.14 -35.89
N ALA A 980 -25.48 11.15 -35.02
CA ALA A 980 -26.46 10.84 -33.96
C ALA A 980 -26.50 11.92 -32.87
N SER A 981 -25.37 12.56 -32.61
CA SER A 981 -25.21 13.66 -31.64
C SER A 981 -25.61 15.03 -32.21
N THR A 982 -25.86 15.11 -33.52
CA THR A 982 -26.14 16.39 -34.19
C THR A 982 -27.48 16.97 -33.76
N GLY A 983 -27.44 18.23 -33.35
CA GLY A 983 -28.61 18.96 -32.86
C GLY A 983 -28.82 18.90 -31.35
N ASP A 984 -28.01 18.13 -30.61
CA ASP A 984 -27.97 18.25 -29.15
C ASP A 984 -27.38 19.62 -28.75
N HIS A 985 -27.87 20.17 -27.65
CA HIS A 985 -27.50 21.51 -27.18
C HIS A 985 -26.57 21.42 -25.99
N PHE A 986 -25.70 22.42 -25.86
CA PHE A 986 -24.83 22.61 -24.69
C PHE A 986 -24.76 24.08 -24.31
N LEU A 987 -24.37 24.34 -23.08
CA LEU A 987 -24.14 25.68 -22.55
C LEU A 987 -22.67 25.86 -22.22
N VAL A 988 -22.16 27.06 -22.49
CA VAL A 988 -20.90 27.58 -21.96
C VAL A 988 -21.23 28.75 -21.05
N GLU A 989 -20.83 28.66 -19.79
CA GLU A 989 -21.25 29.58 -18.72
C GLU A 989 -20.03 30.18 -18.03
N SER A 990 -20.16 31.43 -17.58
CA SER A 990 -19.20 32.14 -16.74
C SER A 990 -19.91 32.73 -15.52
N ASP A 991 -19.15 33.31 -14.59
CA ASP A 991 -19.73 34.09 -13.48
C ASP A 991 -20.47 35.37 -13.96
N ALA A 992 -20.40 35.73 -15.25
CA ALA A 992 -20.97 36.96 -15.80
C ALA A 992 -22.04 36.73 -16.88
N GLY A 993 -22.21 35.51 -17.40
CA GLY A 993 -23.22 35.20 -18.41
C GLY A 993 -23.14 33.78 -18.95
N ARG A 994 -23.95 33.48 -19.97
CA ARG A 994 -23.98 32.17 -20.62
C ARG A 994 -24.23 32.29 -22.12
N VAL A 995 -23.73 31.32 -22.89
CA VAL A 995 -23.97 31.18 -24.32
C VAL A 995 -24.33 29.73 -24.67
N ARG A 996 -25.30 29.55 -25.57
CA ARG A 996 -25.82 28.23 -25.98
C ARG A 996 -25.23 27.82 -27.32
N GLY A 997 -24.67 26.61 -27.36
CA GLY A 997 -24.18 25.96 -28.58
C GLY A 997 -25.08 24.81 -29.03
N THR A 998 -24.90 24.40 -30.28
CA THR A 998 -25.54 23.22 -30.87
C THR A 998 -24.47 22.35 -31.50
N VAL A 999 -24.47 21.06 -31.19
CA VAL A 999 -23.52 20.09 -31.74
C VAL A 999 -23.75 19.96 -33.24
N GLN A 1000 -22.67 20.07 -34.00
CA GLN A 1000 -22.64 19.83 -35.44
C GLN A 1000 -21.88 18.54 -35.71
N SER A 1001 -22.38 17.70 -36.64
CA SER A 1001 -21.64 16.53 -37.10
C SER A 1001 -20.27 16.93 -37.65
N THR A 1002 -19.25 16.18 -37.26
CA THR A 1002 -17.92 16.25 -37.87
C THR A 1002 -17.68 15.07 -38.83
N GLY A 1003 -18.66 14.18 -38.98
CA GLY A 1003 -18.57 12.94 -39.75
C GLY A 1003 -17.88 11.79 -39.02
N GLY A 1004 -17.76 11.86 -37.68
CA GLY A 1004 -17.16 10.83 -36.82
C GLY A 1004 -16.27 11.40 -35.70
N TYR A 1005 -16.08 10.62 -34.63
CA TYR A 1005 -15.30 11.01 -33.44
C TYR A 1005 -13.77 11.13 -33.68
N ASP A 1006 -13.28 10.70 -34.84
CA ASP A 1006 -11.88 10.88 -35.26
C ASP A 1006 -11.60 12.26 -35.89
N ARG A 1007 -12.64 13.06 -36.16
CA ARG A 1007 -12.55 14.33 -36.90
C ARG A 1007 -12.91 15.51 -36.02
N PHE A 1008 -11.91 16.20 -35.49
CA PHE A 1008 -12.12 17.41 -34.68
C PHE A 1008 -12.26 18.64 -35.57
N ARG A 1009 -13.27 19.47 -35.30
CA ARG A 1009 -13.48 20.75 -35.96
C ARG A 1009 -13.80 21.82 -34.92
N GLU A 1010 -13.35 23.04 -35.20
CA GLU A 1010 -13.66 24.20 -34.37
C GLU A 1010 -14.93 24.88 -34.89
N PHE A 1011 -15.86 25.18 -33.99
CA PHE A 1011 -17.14 25.83 -34.31
C PHE A 1011 -17.33 27.08 -33.45
N PRO A 1012 -17.84 28.18 -34.02
CA PRO A 1012 -18.25 29.34 -33.22
C PRO A 1012 -19.51 29.00 -32.42
N VAL A 1013 -19.53 29.38 -31.15
CA VAL A 1013 -20.67 29.17 -30.24
C VAL A 1013 -21.44 30.47 -30.06
N GLY A 1014 -20.76 31.58 -29.78
CA GLY A 1014 -21.33 32.91 -29.59
C GLY A 1014 -20.52 33.74 -28.60
N THR A 1015 -21.10 34.80 -28.03
CA THR A 1015 -20.40 35.73 -27.15
C THR A 1015 -20.68 35.44 -25.67
N LEU A 1016 -19.62 35.41 -24.86
CA LEU A 1016 -19.66 35.16 -23.41
C LEU A 1016 -18.98 36.34 -22.68
N PRO A 1017 -19.72 37.12 -21.85
CA PRO A 1017 -19.10 38.17 -21.04
C PRO A 1017 -18.21 37.56 -19.94
N LEU A 1018 -17.07 38.18 -19.66
CA LEU A 1018 -16.18 37.86 -18.54
C LEU A 1018 -15.87 39.11 -17.70
N ARG A 1019 -15.76 38.95 -16.37
CA ARG A 1019 -15.38 40.04 -15.44
C ARG A 1019 -13.85 40.17 -15.38
N ALA A 1020 -13.34 41.31 -14.93
CA ALA A 1020 -11.92 41.43 -14.59
C ALA A 1020 -11.57 40.53 -13.39
N GLY A 1021 -10.39 39.91 -13.41
CA GLY A 1021 -9.90 38.99 -12.40
C GLY A 1021 -10.16 37.52 -12.73
N LEU A 1022 -10.26 36.68 -11.70
CA LEU A 1022 -10.47 35.25 -11.84
C LEU A 1022 -11.93 34.95 -12.23
N ASN A 1023 -12.11 34.18 -13.30
CA ASN A 1023 -13.41 33.69 -13.75
C ASN A 1023 -13.36 32.16 -13.82
N ARG A 1024 -14.52 31.52 -13.66
CA ARG A 1024 -14.72 30.11 -14.06
C ARG A 1024 -15.46 30.03 -15.37
N ILE A 1025 -15.03 29.12 -16.23
CA ILE A 1025 -15.74 28.76 -17.45
C ILE A 1025 -16.27 27.34 -17.27
N LEU A 1026 -17.56 27.14 -17.50
CA LEU A 1026 -18.25 25.86 -17.31
C LEU A 1026 -18.89 25.43 -18.64
N VAL A 1027 -18.81 24.14 -18.98
CA VAL A 1027 -19.49 23.53 -20.12
C VAL A 1027 -20.34 22.36 -19.64
N ARG A 1028 -21.58 22.29 -20.12
CA ARG A 1028 -22.52 21.19 -19.82
C ARG A 1028 -23.54 20.98 -20.94
N PRO A 1029 -24.13 19.78 -21.05
CA PRO A 1029 -25.32 19.58 -21.88
C PRO A 1029 -26.48 20.49 -21.46
N ASP A 1030 -27.33 20.81 -22.41
CA ASP A 1030 -28.52 21.63 -22.22
C ASP A 1030 -29.79 20.83 -22.54
N GLY A 1031 -30.10 19.92 -21.60
CA GLY A 1031 -31.22 18.98 -21.70
C GLY A 1031 -30.79 17.56 -22.10
N PRO A 1032 -31.76 16.64 -22.27
CA PRO A 1032 -31.51 15.23 -22.56
C PRO A 1032 -30.75 15.03 -23.85
N LEU A 1033 -29.69 14.24 -23.77
CA LEU A 1033 -28.87 13.85 -24.91
C LEU A 1033 -29.51 12.68 -25.66
N ARG A 1034 -29.44 12.70 -26.99
CA ARG A 1034 -29.96 11.61 -27.84
C ARG A 1034 -29.07 10.37 -27.76
N ALA A 1035 -27.75 10.59 -27.67
CA ALA A 1035 -26.74 9.54 -27.51
C ALA A 1035 -25.63 10.03 -26.58
N GLU A 1036 -24.66 10.78 -27.11
CA GLU A 1036 -23.63 11.49 -26.35
C GLU A 1036 -23.41 12.88 -26.94
N LEU A 1037 -22.90 13.85 -26.17
CA LEU A 1037 -22.83 15.23 -26.63
C LEU A 1037 -21.77 15.39 -27.74
N ALA A 1038 -20.50 15.11 -27.44
CA ALA A 1038 -19.36 15.15 -28.35
C ALA A 1038 -18.07 14.72 -27.62
N ASP A 1039 -16.99 14.47 -28.35
CA ASP A 1039 -15.63 14.52 -27.80
C ASP A 1039 -15.13 15.96 -27.85
N VAL A 1040 -14.93 16.60 -26.69
CA VAL A 1040 -14.52 18.02 -26.62
C VAL A 1040 -13.02 18.14 -26.35
N ARG A 1041 -12.27 18.78 -27.23
CA ARG A 1041 -10.81 18.96 -27.12
C ARG A 1041 -10.40 20.28 -26.47
N SER A 1042 -11.08 21.38 -26.78
CA SER A 1042 -10.79 22.68 -26.19
C SER A 1042 -11.90 23.70 -26.41
N LEU A 1043 -11.87 24.75 -25.60
CA LEU A 1043 -12.49 26.04 -25.92
C LEU A 1043 -11.41 27.07 -26.27
N ARG A 1044 -11.74 27.98 -27.19
CA ARG A 1044 -10.95 29.18 -27.46
C ARG A 1044 -11.86 30.40 -27.29
N LEU A 1045 -11.46 31.34 -26.44
CA LEU A 1045 -12.19 32.56 -26.17
C LEU A 1045 -11.34 33.73 -26.69
N SER A 1046 -11.84 34.46 -27.69
CA SER A 1046 -11.15 35.63 -28.25
C SER A 1046 -11.90 36.91 -27.88
N PRO A 1047 -11.22 37.92 -27.30
CA PRO A 1047 -11.84 39.18 -26.85
C PRO A 1047 -12.33 40.07 -28.00
#